data_AF-A0A484MPS7-F1
#
_entry.id   AF-A0A484MPS7-F1
#
_cell.length_a   1.000
_cell.length_b   1.000
_cell.length_c   1.000
_cell.angle_alpha   90.00
_cell.angle_beta   90.00
_cell.angle_gamma   90.00
#
_symmetry.space_group_name_H-M   'P 1'
#
loop_
_entity.id
_entity.type
_entity.pdbx_description
1 polymer ?
#
loop_
_entity_poly.entity_id
_entity_poly.type
_entity_poly.pdbx_seq_one_letter_code
_entity_poly.pdbx_strand_id
1 'polypeptide(L)'
;MEENLKVYIYKDGEKPIFHSSILEGIYAAEGWFLKLLEANKQFVTEIPTEAHLFYLPFSSRLLELTLYVPHSHSRNNLIEYMKNYVDTLIGKYPFWNRTNGEDHFLAACHDWAPAETRGKMVNCIRGLCNADIRAGFVVGKDVSIPTTYVRSAKNPSENNGGNPSSSERSILAFFAGQMHGRVRPVLVNYWGKDPDMKITGPIPHVKGDKIYIEYMKRSKYCICPRGFAVFSPRVVESINYGCVPVIISDDYVPPFLEALNWESFAVFILEKEVVNMKRILLSISDEKYVEMERGVREVQKHFVWHAEPVKTEESGENSEGHVNEDAGDILKLRKEMEELKRQVDKDESFGPTVEIISPFTARVMKAQLPRGEMKDKEPNANQEPNQGGNVWRRDAQPQQQVQENPEEFPQVGVIFGGPETGVTSKERKEWARKLYVGSIDIGQAAKKGRREPIVFSDEDLPLIFSPHRTPLVISMAIHKFFVKRILVDTGSSVNVLYWEAAQQLGIRKEDLTKLNMPLSGFTRDIIEPEGSIKLDIIIGEHPKVRHMRMDFVVVDIKCAHNAILGRPGLEDLGGALSLEHLCLKFRTPEGVGRVLGDQPAAKKAYLSACKKIDKENLNIQTIGHVLEDKERKEEDRERPKPAVEMEEVVLFPEGDQEKSFAIS
;
A
#
# COMPACT_ATOMS: atom_id res chain seq x y z
N MET A 1 5.88 27.68 -7.65
CA MET A 1 6.89 27.03 -6.78
C MET A 1 8.28 27.05 -7.44
N GLU A 2 8.37 26.76 -8.74
CA GLU A 2 9.63 26.69 -9.49
C GLU A 2 10.47 27.99 -9.50
N GLU A 3 9.86 29.18 -9.47
CA GLU A 3 10.62 30.45 -9.49
C GLU A 3 11.17 30.85 -8.12
N ASN A 4 10.57 30.37 -7.02
CA ASN A 4 10.85 30.86 -5.66
C ASN A 4 11.45 29.81 -4.73
N LEU A 5 11.44 28.52 -5.08
CA LEU A 5 11.99 27.47 -4.22
C LEU A 5 13.50 27.67 -4.05
N LYS A 6 13.95 27.60 -2.80
CA LYS A 6 15.35 27.71 -2.42
C LYS A 6 15.75 26.53 -1.54
N VAL A 7 16.86 25.89 -1.91
CA VAL A 7 17.42 24.73 -1.24
C VAL A 7 18.81 25.09 -0.74
N TYR A 8 19.05 24.87 0.55
CA TYR A 8 20.40 24.91 1.11
C TYR A 8 20.97 23.51 1.14
N ILE A 9 22.16 23.33 0.59
CA ILE A 9 22.88 22.06 0.64
C ILE A 9 23.87 22.14 1.80
N TYR A 10 23.77 21.21 2.76
CA TYR A 10 24.77 21.13 3.82
C TYR A 10 26.16 20.87 3.24
N LYS A 11 27.18 21.58 3.72
CA LYS A 11 28.57 21.42 3.25
C LYS A 11 29.35 20.36 4.05
N ASP A 12 28.73 19.84 5.10
CA ASP A 12 29.32 18.90 6.04
C ASP A 12 29.31 17.48 5.51
N GLY A 13 30.27 16.71 5.98
CA GLY A 13 30.45 15.30 5.64
C GLY A 13 31.73 15.06 4.83
N GLU A 14 32.31 13.89 4.98
CA GLU A 14 33.58 13.54 4.35
C GLU A 14 33.38 12.82 3.01
N LYS A 15 34.24 13.16 2.04
CA LYS A 15 34.33 12.37 0.80
C LYS A 15 34.92 10.98 1.11
N PRO A 16 34.51 9.93 0.39
CA PRO A 16 33.63 9.97 -0.79
C PRO A 16 32.14 9.85 -0.45
N ILE A 17 31.73 9.76 0.82
CA ILE A 17 30.32 9.50 1.15
C ILE A 17 29.44 10.71 0.80
N PHE A 18 29.93 11.91 1.09
CA PHE A 18 29.21 13.17 0.84
C PHE A 18 29.77 13.91 -0.38
N HIS A 19 28.92 14.69 -1.04
CA HIS A 19 29.30 15.56 -2.18
C HIS A 19 30.05 14.84 -3.31
N SER A 20 29.77 13.55 -3.48
CA SER A 20 30.41 12.70 -4.48
C SER A 20 29.32 11.90 -5.19
N SER A 21 29.41 11.82 -6.52
CA SER A 21 28.35 11.27 -7.35
C SER A 21 28.83 10.01 -8.09
N ILE A 22 28.08 8.92 -7.96
CA ILE A 22 28.15 7.78 -8.88
C ILE A 22 27.11 8.02 -9.98
N LEU A 23 27.55 8.13 -11.24
CA LEU A 23 26.69 8.50 -12.37
C LEU A 23 26.33 7.31 -13.28
N GLU A 24 26.80 6.12 -12.96
CA GLU A 24 26.61 4.89 -13.74
C GLU A 24 26.09 3.75 -12.86
N GLY A 25 25.47 2.76 -13.47
CA GLY A 25 24.88 1.62 -12.79
C GLY A 25 23.44 1.86 -12.31
N ILE A 26 22.93 0.93 -11.52
CA ILE A 26 21.53 0.91 -11.06
C ILE A 26 21.24 1.94 -9.96
N TYR A 27 22.27 2.41 -9.27
CA TYR A 27 22.16 3.39 -8.19
C TYR A 27 22.47 4.82 -8.65
N ALA A 28 22.70 5.02 -9.96
CA ALA A 28 23.16 6.29 -10.52
C ALA A 28 22.20 7.47 -10.25
N ALA A 29 20.91 7.19 -10.02
CA ALA A 29 19.90 8.22 -9.81
C ALA A 29 20.23 9.16 -8.63
N GLU A 30 20.82 8.67 -7.54
CA GLU A 30 21.22 9.52 -6.40
C GLU A 30 22.36 10.48 -6.79
N GLY A 31 23.32 9.99 -7.57
CA GLY A 31 24.44 10.81 -8.06
C GLY A 31 24.01 11.83 -9.12
N TRP A 32 23.10 11.45 -10.03
CA TRP A 32 22.53 12.39 -10.99
C TRP A 32 21.74 13.50 -10.29
N PHE A 33 20.91 13.14 -9.31
CA PHE A 33 20.17 14.11 -8.50
C PHE A 33 21.12 15.10 -7.80
N LEU A 34 22.14 14.59 -7.08
CA LEU A 34 23.13 15.40 -6.39
C LEU A 34 23.86 16.35 -7.35
N LYS A 35 24.43 15.82 -8.43
CA LYS A 35 25.19 16.59 -9.43
C LYS A 35 24.35 17.71 -10.04
N LEU A 36 23.12 17.41 -10.45
CA LEU A 36 22.25 18.37 -11.11
C LEU A 36 21.74 19.43 -10.12
N LEU A 37 21.45 19.04 -8.87
CA LEU A 37 21.05 19.97 -7.83
C LEU A 37 22.19 20.93 -7.46
N GLU A 38 23.39 20.43 -7.19
CA GLU A 38 24.57 21.25 -6.86
C GLU A 38 24.92 22.27 -7.95
N ALA A 39 24.74 21.90 -9.22
CA ALA A 39 24.97 22.79 -10.36
C ALA A 39 23.85 23.82 -10.59
N ASN A 40 22.70 23.69 -9.92
CA ASN A 40 21.51 24.47 -10.21
C ASN A 40 21.50 25.82 -9.49
N LYS A 41 21.68 26.90 -10.26
CA LYS A 41 21.70 28.29 -9.74
C LYS A 41 20.33 28.86 -9.39
N GLN A 42 19.24 28.23 -9.86
CA GLN A 42 17.89 28.71 -9.61
C GLN A 42 17.40 28.24 -8.24
N PHE A 43 17.58 26.95 -7.94
CA PHE A 43 17.12 26.34 -6.69
C PHE A 43 18.12 26.47 -5.55
N VAL A 44 19.43 26.38 -5.79
CA VAL A 44 20.41 26.41 -4.70
C VAL A 44 20.62 27.83 -4.17
N THR A 45 20.63 27.97 -2.85
CA THR A 45 21.08 29.18 -2.15
C THR A 45 22.26 28.88 -1.24
N GLU A 46 23.20 29.82 -1.17
CA GLU A 46 24.31 29.81 -0.21
C GLU A 46 23.91 30.39 1.15
N ILE A 47 22.73 31.04 1.23
CA ILE A 47 22.22 31.72 2.42
C ILE A 47 21.17 30.81 3.08
N PRO A 48 21.49 30.13 4.20
CA PRO A 48 20.59 29.16 4.81
C PRO A 48 19.24 29.75 5.25
N THR A 49 19.19 31.04 5.59
CA THR A 49 17.97 31.72 6.05
C THR A 49 16.97 31.98 4.92
N GLU A 50 17.42 31.94 3.67
CA GLU A 50 16.55 32.04 2.49
C GLU A 50 16.01 30.68 2.06
N ALA A 51 16.55 29.59 2.62
CA ALA A 51 16.21 28.24 2.21
C ALA A 51 14.85 27.81 2.75
N HIS A 52 14.07 27.22 1.85
CA HIS A 52 12.80 26.56 2.15
C HIS A 52 13.02 25.10 2.53
N LEU A 53 14.02 24.45 1.93
CA LEU A 53 14.38 23.06 2.18
C LEU A 53 15.89 22.90 2.37
N PHE A 54 16.28 21.87 3.12
CA PHE A 54 17.67 21.55 3.42
C PHE A 54 18.03 20.16 2.89
N TYR A 55 19.05 20.08 2.06
CA TYR A 55 19.46 18.82 1.42
C TYR A 55 20.65 18.17 2.15
N LEU A 56 20.54 16.86 2.39
CA LEU A 56 21.61 16.00 2.93
C LEU A 56 22.35 15.29 1.77
N PRO A 57 23.55 15.74 1.38
CA PRO A 57 24.19 15.34 0.12
C PRO A 57 25.04 14.08 0.26
N PHE A 58 24.48 12.98 0.76
CA PHE A 58 25.18 11.69 0.89
C PHE A 58 24.79 10.73 -0.22
N SER A 59 25.72 9.84 -0.58
CA SER A 59 25.47 8.69 -1.44
C SER A 59 25.35 7.45 -0.59
N SER A 60 24.18 6.82 -0.61
CA SER A 60 23.93 5.55 0.08
C SER A 60 24.80 4.42 -0.49
N ARG A 61 25.10 4.47 -1.80
CA ARG A 61 26.03 3.52 -2.41
C ARG A 61 27.48 3.73 -1.96
N LEU A 62 27.97 4.98 -1.89
CA LEU A 62 29.32 5.26 -1.42
C LEU A 62 29.45 5.01 0.09
N LEU A 63 28.40 5.23 0.87
CA LEU A 63 28.32 4.84 2.28
C LEU A 63 28.55 3.33 2.46
N GLU A 64 27.85 2.50 1.68
CA GLU A 64 28.06 1.05 1.67
C GLU A 64 29.48 0.67 1.26
N LEU A 65 29.96 1.17 0.12
CA LEU A 65 31.29 0.85 -0.39
C LEU A 65 32.43 1.27 0.56
N THR A 66 32.22 2.32 1.36
CA THR A 66 33.24 2.87 2.25
C THR A 66 33.24 2.17 3.59
N LEU A 67 32.07 1.88 4.16
CA LEU A 67 31.95 1.45 5.56
C LEU A 67 31.55 0.00 5.73
N TYR A 68 30.86 -0.63 4.78
CA TYR A 68 30.34 -1.98 5.00
C TYR A 68 31.47 -3.00 5.17
N VAL A 69 31.39 -3.77 6.25
CA VAL A 69 32.34 -4.87 6.51
C VAL A 69 31.80 -6.13 5.84
N PRO A 70 32.47 -6.65 4.79
CA PRO A 70 32.02 -7.86 4.11
C PRO A 70 31.86 -9.03 5.09
N HIS A 71 30.82 -9.85 4.87
CA HIS A 71 30.48 -11.02 5.71
C HIS A 71 30.06 -10.70 7.17
N SER A 72 29.97 -9.43 7.57
CA SER A 72 29.46 -9.07 8.91
C SER A 72 27.96 -9.32 9.07
N HIS A 73 27.21 -9.35 7.96
CA HIS A 73 25.74 -9.38 7.95
C HIS A 73 25.08 -8.26 8.77
N SER A 74 25.84 -7.20 9.10
CA SER A 74 25.41 -6.10 9.94
C SER A 74 25.58 -4.77 9.20
N ARG A 75 24.60 -3.89 9.36
CA ARG A 75 24.61 -2.54 8.78
C ARG A 75 24.72 -1.46 9.86
N ASN A 76 24.97 -1.87 11.10
CA ASN A 76 24.90 -0.97 12.25
C ASN A 76 25.92 0.16 12.16
N ASN A 77 27.11 -0.12 11.62
CA ASN A 77 28.14 0.89 11.45
C ASN A 77 27.75 1.97 10.43
N LEU A 78 27.04 1.62 9.35
CA LEU A 78 26.49 2.60 8.40
C LEU A 78 25.41 3.46 9.07
N ILE A 79 24.50 2.82 9.80
CA ILE A 79 23.40 3.49 10.52
C ILE A 79 23.95 4.45 11.59
N GLU A 80 24.93 3.98 12.36
CA GLU A 80 25.60 4.77 13.40
C GLU A 80 26.38 5.95 12.81
N TYR A 81 27.08 5.74 11.70
CA TYR A 81 27.77 6.81 10.99
C TYR A 81 26.80 7.91 10.54
N MET A 82 25.68 7.54 9.93
CA MET A 82 24.66 8.51 9.52
C MET A 82 23.98 9.20 10.69
N LYS A 83 23.77 8.48 11.81
CA LYS A 83 23.28 9.08 13.06
C LYS A 83 24.26 10.14 13.57
N ASN A 84 25.55 9.85 13.63
CA ASN A 84 26.58 10.77 14.12
C ASN A 84 26.70 12.01 13.20
N TYR A 85 26.56 11.82 11.89
CA TYR A 85 26.48 12.92 10.93
C TYR A 85 25.32 13.87 11.24
N VAL A 86 24.11 13.34 11.40
CA VAL A 86 22.92 14.15 11.73
C VAL A 86 23.05 14.82 13.11
N ASP A 87 23.62 14.12 14.09
CA ASP A 87 23.89 14.68 15.42
C ASP A 87 24.84 15.88 15.35
N THR A 88 25.85 15.80 14.48
CA THR A 88 26.76 16.91 14.19
C THR A 88 26.02 18.09 13.56
N LEU A 89 25.14 17.84 12.59
CA LEU A 89 24.33 18.89 11.96
C LEU A 89 23.40 19.58 12.98
N ILE A 90 22.75 18.81 13.85
CA ILE A 90 21.87 19.32 14.91
C ILE A 90 22.63 20.22 15.89
N GLY A 91 23.85 19.84 16.26
CA GLY A 91 24.71 20.63 17.14
C GLY A 91 25.25 21.90 16.49
N LYS A 92 25.50 21.85 15.17
CA LYS A 92 26.15 22.94 14.42
C LYS A 92 25.17 23.98 13.86
N TYR A 93 23.98 23.55 13.46
CA TYR A 93 23.02 24.40 12.76
C TYR A 93 21.67 24.47 13.48
N PRO A 94 21.05 25.65 13.58
CA PRO A 94 19.75 25.78 14.24
C PRO A 94 18.58 25.22 13.40
N PHE A 95 18.79 25.02 12.10
CA PHE A 95 17.71 24.74 11.13
C PHE A 95 17.04 23.38 11.33
N TRP A 96 17.79 22.35 11.74
CA TRP A 96 17.21 21.04 12.01
C TRP A 96 16.17 21.09 13.14
N ASN A 97 16.50 21.78 14.24
CA ASN A 97 15.67 21.84 15.44
C ASN A 97 14.38 22.65 15.24
N ARG A 98 14.30 23.48 14.19
CA ARG A 98 13.11 24.29 13.87
C ARG A 98 11.89 23.43 13.53
N THR A 99 12.14 22.34 12.81
CA THR A 99 11.11 21.47 12.21
C THR A 99 11.30 20.01 12.62
N ASN A 100 12.31 19.72 13.45
CA ASN A 100 12.76 18.37 13.75
C ASN A 100 13.05 17.54 12.47
N GLY A 101 13.60 18.20 11.45
CA GLY A 101 13.99 17.59 10.18
C GLY A 101 12.89 17.47 9.11
N GLU A 102 11.69 18.02 9.31
CA GLU A 102 10.58 17.90 8.34
C GLU A 102 10.81 18.67 7.03
N ASP A 103 11.60 19.74 7.05
CA ASP A 103 12.03 20.51 5.88
C ASP A 103 13.40 20.05 5.32
N HIS A 104 13.90 18.92 5.83
CA HIS A 104 15.11 18.26 5.33
C HIS A 104 14.76 17.16 4.36
N PHE A 105 15.59 16.97 3.34
CA PHE A 105 15.38 15.92 2.37
C PHE A 105 16.69 15.29 1.89
N LEU A 106 16.57 14.08 1.32
CA LEU A 106 17.68 13.29 0.82
C LEU A 106 17.25 12.48 -0.42
N ALA A 107 18.23 12.07 -1.23
CA ALA A 107 18.04 11.13 -2.32
C ALA A 107 18.99 9.95 -2.15
N ALA A 108 18.45 8.73 -2.08
CA ALA A 108 19.24 7.53 -1.82
C ALA A 108 18.66 6.32 -2.55
N CYS A 109 19.48 5.63 -3.33
CA CYS A 109 19.03 4.59 -4.24
C CYS A 109 19.52 3.18 -3.94
N HIS A 110 20.47 3.02 -3.02
CA HIS A 110 20.89 1.70 -2.60
C HIS A 110 19.76 0.94 -1.87
N ASP A 111 19.82 -0.39 -1.92
CA ASP A 111 18.85 -1.28 -1.27
C ASP A 111 18.73 -1.05 0.24
N TRP A 112 19.79 -0.52 0.87
CA TRP A 112 19.88 -0.33 2.33
C TRP A 112 19.53 1.08 2.80
N ALA A 113 19.26 2.01 1.87
CA ALA A 113 18.86 3.37 2.17
C ALA A 113 17.69 3.48 3.18
N PRO A 114 16.64 2.62 3.13
CA PRO A 114 15.58 2.66 4.13
C PRO A 114 16.05 2.36 5.56
N ALA A 115 17.12 1.58 5.73
CA ALA A 115 17.70 1.27 7.04
C ALA A 115 18.67 2.37 7.50
N GLU A 116 19.51 2.86 6.59
CA GLU A 116 20.49 3.94 6.82
C GLU A 116 19.82 5.25 7.24
N THR A 117 18.60 5.50 6.74
CA THR A 117 17.82 6.72 7.00
C THR A 117 16.80 6.56 8.13
N ARG A 118 16.95 5.55 8.99
CA ARG A 118 16.10 5.38 10.20
C ARG A 118 16.50 6.36 11.31
N GLY A 119 15.68 6.43 12.34
CA GLY A 119 15.92 7.30 13.50
C GLY A 119 15.62 8.75 13.16
N LYS A 120 16.57 9.66 13.37
CA LYS A 120 16.35 11.12 13.27
C LYS A 120 15.94 11.56 11.85
N MET A 121 16.36 10.84 10.82
CA MET A 121 15.99 11.13 9.42
C MET A 121 14.59 10.63 9.01
N VAL A 122 13.83 9.99 9.91
CA VAL A 122 12.49 9.48 9.58
C VAL A 122 11.50 10.61 9.25
N ASN A 123 11.69 11.79 9.85
CA ASN A 123 10.86 12.97 9.60
C ASN A 123 11.20 13.66 8.28
N CYS A 124 12.42 13.46 7.76
CA CYS A 124 12.85 14.03 6.49
C CYS A 124 11.99 13.52 5.33
N ILE A 125 11.93 14.32 4.26
CA ILE A 125 11.41 13.90 2.96
C ILE A 125 12.47 12.98 2.33
N ARG A 126 12.21 11.67 2.24
CA ARG A 126 13.18 10.72 1.71
C ARG A 126 12.85 10.37 0.27
N GLY A 127 13.72 10.74 -0.65
CA GLY A 127 13.73 10.23 -2.01
C GLY A 127 14.42 8.88 -2.06
N LEU A 128 13.67 7.79 -2.23
CA LEU A 128 14.19 6.42 -2.17
C LEU A 128 13.93 5.66 -3.47
N CYS A 129 14.95 4.99 -4.02
CA CYS A 129 14.71 3.99 -5.08
C CYS A 129 14.07 2.71 -4.49
N ASN A 130 14.49 2.28 -3.29
CA ASN A 130 13.89 1.15 -2.58
C ASN A 130 12.64 1.59 -1.80
N ALA A 131 11.57 1.91 -2.54
CA ALA A 131 10.30 2.37 -2.00
C ALA A 131 9.44 1.21 -1.44
N ASP A 132 9.90 0.58 -0.36
CA ASP A 132 9.23 -0.53 0.33
C ASP A 132 8.43 -0.02 1.54
N ILE A 133 7.12 -0.16 1.49
CA ILE A 133 6.20 0.23 2.58
C ILE A 133 6.54 -0.51 3.87
N ARG A 134 6.91 -1.80 3.80
CA ARG A 134 7.28 -2.59 4.98
C ARG A 134 8.64 -2.20 5.55
N ALA A 135 9.51 -1.61 4.74
CA ALA A 135 10.79 -1.08 5.21
C ALA A 135 10.67 0.32 5.82
N GLY A 136 9.48 0.90 5.81
CA GLY A 136 9.16 2.20 6.41
C GLY A 136 8.94 3.33 5.41
N PHE A 137 8.72 3.05 4.12
CA PHE A 137 8.36 4.07 3.13
C PHE A 137 6.94 4.63 3.36
N VAL A 138 6.81 5.95 3.43
CA VAL A 138 5.55 6.67 3.71
C VAL A 138 5.11 7.45 2.48
N VAL A 139 4.03 7.02 1.84
CA VAL A 139 3.43 7.66 0.64
C VAL A 139 2.86 9.02 1.04
N GLY A 140 3.06 10.01 0.18
CA GLY A 140 2.70 11.41 0.44
C GLY A 140 3.71 12.17 1.30
N LYS A 141 4.75 11.50 1.83
CA LYS A 141 5.90 12.14 2.50
C LYS A 141 7.22 11.82 1.80
N ASP A 142 7.49 10.53 1.61
CA ASP A 142 8.66 10.03 0.89
C ASP A 142 8.36 9.99 -0.62
N VAL A 143 9.41 10.10 -1.43
CA VAL A 143 9.32 10.15 -2.90
C VAL A 143 9.98 8.90 -3.47
N SER A 144 9.27 8.15 -4.33
CA SER A 144 9.88 7.02 -5.03
C SER A 144 10.69 7.51 -6.22
N ILE A 145 12.01 7.29 -6.20
CA ILE A 145 12.92 7.69 -7.28
C ILE A 145 13.02 6.57 -8.33
N PRO A 146 12.94 6.87 -9.64
CA PRO A 146 13.10 5.86 -10.67
C PRO A 146 14.52 5.28 -10.67
N THR A 147 14.61 3.95 -10.54
CA THR A 147 15.86 3.21 -10.69
C THR A 147 16.19 3.07 -12.17
N THR A 148 16.92 4.03 -12.72
CA THR A 148 17.39 3.98 -14.11
C THR A 148 18.77 3.33 -14.15
N TYR A 149 18.93 2.25 -14.93
CA TYR A 149 20.25 1.69 -15.19
C TYR A 149 21.01 2.57 -16.19
N VAL A 150 21.90 3.42 -15.68
CA VAL A 150 22.69 4.33 -16.52
C VAL A 150 23.95 3.61 -16.98
N ARG A 151 24.08 3.40 -18.29
CA ARG A 151 25.22 2.67 -18.89
C ARG A 151 26.45 3.54 -19.10
N SER A 152 26.25 4.84 -19.31
CA SER A 152 27.30 5.80 -19.67
C SER A 152 26.96 7.16 -19.08
N ALA A 153 27.84 7.71 -18.26
CA ALA A 153 27.65 9.06 -17.71
C ALA A 153 27.68 10.15 -18.79
N LYS A 154 28.33 9.88 -19.94
CA LYS A 154 28.42 10.82 -21.07
C LYS A 154 27.12 10.90 -21.86
N ASN A 155 26.38 9.79 -21.92
CA ASN A 155 25.10 9.71 -22.61
C ASN A 155 24.12 8.89 -21.74
N PRO A 156 23.53 9.51 -20.70
CA PRO A 156 22.64 8.78 -19.78
C PRO A 156 21.38 8.22 -20.45
N SER A 157 21.02 8.74 -21.63
CA SER A 157 19.93 8.26 -22.49
C SER A 157 20.35 7.19 -23.50
N GLU A 158 21.59 6.70 -23.46
CA GLU A 158 22.12 5.73 -24.41
C GLU A 158 21.33 4.42 -24.36
N ASN A 159 20.82 4.01 -25.53
CA ASN A 159 19.90 2.87 -25.75
C ASN A 159 18.44 3.09 -25.36
N ASN A 160 17.99 4.32 -25.11
CA ASN A 160 16.55 4.59 -25.08
C ASN A 160 15.97 4.46 -26.49
N GLY A 161 14.84 3.76 -26.61
CA GLY A 161 14.17 3.58 -27.89
C GLY A 161 14.55 2.31 -28.67
N GLY A 162 13.69 2.02 -29.62
CA GLY A 162 13.54 0.73 -30.30
C GLY A 162 12.05 0.47 -30.31
N ASN A 163 11.42 0.89 -31.40
CA ASN A 163 9.97 0.98 -31.51
C ASN A 163 9.49 -0.09 -32.48
N PRO A 164 9.55 -1.40 -32.12
CA PRO A 164 8.78 -2.35 -32.87
C PRO A 164 7.31 -1.96 -32.76
N SER A 165 6.61 -1.95 -33.88
CA SER A 165 5.15 -1.86 -33.87
C SER A 165 4.59 -2.97 -32.95
N SER A 166 3.39 -2.79 -32.38
CA SER A 166 2.73 -3.84 -31.58
C SER A 166 2.74 -5.22 -32.29
N SER A 167 2.64 -5.22 -33.64
CA SER A 167 2.70 -6.40 -34.50
C SER A 167 4.07 -7.11 -34.57
N GLU A 168 5.15 -6.47 -34.16
CA GLU A 168 6.50 -7.04 -34.16
C GLU A 168 6.88 -7.68 -32.81
N ARG A 169 6.06 -7.50 -31.76
CA ARG A 169 6.28 -8.11 -30.44
C ARG A 169 5.76 -9.54 -30.40
N SER A 170 6.59 -10.48 -30.86
CA SER A 170 6.23 -11.89 -30.98
C SER A 170 6.36 -12.71 -29.69
N ILE A 171 6.92 -12.15 -28.60
CA ILE A 171 7.07 -12.83 -27.30
C ILE A 171 5.97 -12.33 -26.36
N LEU A 172 5.27 -13.23 -25.68
CA LEU A 172 4.21 -12.84 -24.75
C LEU A 172 4.80 -12.10 -23.54
N ALA A 173 5.77 -12.71 -22.86
CA ALA A 173 6.39 -12.11 -21.68
C ALA A 173 7.88 -12.43 -21.55
N PHE A 174 8.67 -11.51 -21.00
CA PHE A 174 10.10 -11.68 -20.79
C PHE A 174 10.56 -11.36 -19.36
N PHE A 175 11.51 -12.18 -18.88
CA PHE A 175 12.28 -11.96 -17.66
C PHE A 175 13.64 -12.64 -17.78
N ALA A 176 14.69 -11.92 -17.37
CA ALA A 176 15.98 -12.49 -17.06
C ALA A 176 16.61 -11.79 -15.86
N GLY A 177 17.27 -12.53 -14.97
CA GLY A 177 17.95 -11.95 -13.83
C GLY A 177 18.40 -12.97 -12.79
N GLN A 178 19.01 -12.47 -11.71
CA GLN A 178 19.48 -13.28 -10.60
C GLN A 178 18.34 -13.94 -9.81
N MET A 179 18.54 -15.18 -9.33
CA MET A 179 17.56 -16.00 -8.59
C MET A 179 17.44 -15.65 -7.10
N HIS A 180 17.48 -14.36 -6.78
CA HIS A 180 17.36 -13.88 -5.41
C HIS A 180 15.93 -13.45 -5.05
N GLY A 181 15.61 -13.46 -3.76
CA GLY A 181 14.27 -13.16 -3.24
C GLY A 181 13.29 -14.32 -3.44
N ARG A 182 12.07 -14.17 -2.90
CA ARG A 182 11.07 -15.25 -2.86
C ARG A 182 10.30 -15.46 -4.16
N VAL A 183 10.21 -14.45 -5.03
CA VAL A 183 9.36 -14.50 -6.24
C VAL A 183 10.11 -15.05 -7.45
N ARG A 184 11.37 -14.65 -7.66
CA ARG A 184 12.13 -14.99 -8.88
C ARG A 184 12.36 -16.49 -9.07
N PRO A 185 12.72 -17.28 -8.03
CA PRO A 185 12.87 -18.72 -8.17
C PRO A 185 11.56 -19.40 -8.59
N VAL A 186 10.43 -18.99 -7.99
CA VAL A 186 9.09 -19.53 -8.33
C VAL A 186 8.72 -19.19 -9.76
N LEU A 187 8.94 -17.93 -10.18
CA LEU A 187 8.70 -17.45 -11.54
C LEU A 187 9.45 -18.30 -12.58
N VAL A 188 10.77 -18.49 -12.41
CA VAL A 188 11.59 -19.26 -13.36
C VAL A 188 11.25 -20.74 -13.33
N ASN A 189 11.04 -21.32 -12.14
CA ASN A 189 10.68 -22.73 -12.01
C ASN A 189 9.36 -23.06 -12.73
N TYR A 190 8.36 -22.20 -12.59
CA TYR A 190 7.04 -22.45 -13.16
C TYR A 190 6.96 -22.11 -14.65
N TRP A 191 7.56 -20.99 -15.07
CA TRP A 191 7.37 -20.43 -16.42
C TRP A 191 8.59 -20.55 -17.34
N GLY A 192 9.72 -21.05 -16.86
CA GLY A 192 10.97 -21.07 -17.63
C GLY A 192 10.98 -22.00 -18.85
N LYS A 193 9.98 -22.89 -18.97
CA LYS A 193 9.82 -23.82 -20.10
C LYS A 193 8.63 -23.47 -21.01
N ASP A 194 7.95 -22.35 -20.76
CA ASP A 194 6.80 -21.95 -21.57
C ASP A 194 7.25 -21.55 -22.99
N PRO A 195 6.55 -21.99 -24.06
CA PRO A 195 6.95 -21.71 -25.43
C PRO A 195 6.77 -20.23 -25.84
N ASP A 196 5.79 -19.55 -25.25
CA ASP A 196 5.39 -18.19 -25.65
C ASP A 196 6.09 -17.12 -24.79
N MET A 197 6.73 -17.52 -23.70
CA MET A 197 7.41 -16.64 -22.77
C MET A 197 8.92 -16.94 -22.70
N LYS A 198 9.70 -15.91 -22.44
CA LYS A 198 11.15 -15.99 -22.24
C LYS A 198 11.48 -15.64 -20.80
N ILE A 199 11.26 -16.60 -19.91
CA ILE A 199 11.52 -16.46 -18.48
C ILE A 199 12.76 -17.28 -18.14
N THR A 200 13.83 -16.63 -17.69
CA THR A 200 15.11 -17.33 -17.44
C THR A 200 15.89 -16.73 -16.29
N GLY A 201 16.94 -17.44 -15.87
CA GLY A 201 17.94 -16.94 -14.94
C GLY A 201 18.84 -15.86 -15.55
N PRO A 202 20.03 -15.63 -14.98
CA PRO A 202 20.99 -14.68 -15.53
C PRO A 202 21.40 -15.06 -16.96
N ILE A 203 21.38 -14.10 -17.89
CA ILE A 203 21.91 -14.30 -19.23
C ILE A 203 23.44 -14.10 -19.19
N PRO A 204 24.26 -15.02 -19.73
CA PRO A 204 25.71 -14.88 -19.76
C PRO A 204 26.19 -13.62 -20.49
N HIS A 205 27.18 -12.91 -19.93
CA HIS A 205 27.64 -11.60 -20.42
C HIS A 205 28.29 -11.60 -21.82
N VAL A 206 28.73 -12.74 -22.35
CA VAL A 206 29.52 -12.84 -23.60
C VAL A 206 28.80 -12.20 -24.81
N LYS A 207 27.45 -12.14 -24.80
CA LYS A 207 26.58 -11.31 -25.67
C LYS A 207 25.30 -10.82 -24.95
N GLY A 208 25.28 -10.90 -23.62
CA GLY A 208 24.05 -10.89 -22.81
C GLY A 208 23.22 -9.62 -22.93
N ASP A 209 23.86 -8.46 -22.99
CA ASP A 209 23.16 -7.17 -22.99
C ASP A 209 22.36 -6.93 -24.27
N LYS A 210 22.92 -7.29 -25.44
CA LYS A 210 22.21 -7.13 -26.72
C LYS A 210 21.00 -8.06 -26.81
N ILE A 211 21.16 -9.30 -26.38
CA ILE A 211 20.09 -10.31 -26.37
C ILE A 211 19.00 -9.92 -25.37
N TYR A 212 19.37 -9.45 -24.19
CA TYR A 212 18.44 -8.97 -23.17
C TYR A 212 17.59 -7.80 -23.69
N ILE A 213 18.24 -6.79 -24.28
CA ILE A 213 17.55 -5.63 -24.86
C ILE A 213 16.65 -6.07 -26.01
N GLU A 214 17.11 -6.97 -26.88
CA GLU A 214 16.30 -7.51 -27.99
C GLU A 214 15.04 -8.22 -27.45
N TYR A 215 15.16 -9.05 -26.41
CA TYR A 215 14.01 -9.71 -25.83
C TYR A 215 13.02 -8.74 -25.19
N MET A 216 13.49 -7.69 -24.50
CA MET A 216 12.60 -6.64 -23.99
C MET A 216 11.85 -5.94 -25.13
N LYS A 217 12.54 -5.58 -26.21
CA LYS A 217 11.93 -4.95 -27.39
C LYS A 217 10.92 -5.85 -28.09
N ARG A 218 11.13 -7.16 -28.11
CA ARG A 218 10.26 -8.14 -28.78
C ARG A 218 9.13 -8.69 -27.91
N SER A 219 9.06 -8.31 -26.63
CA SER A 219 8.05 -8.84 -25.70
C SER A 219 6.88 -7.88 -25.52
N LYS A 220 5.65 -8.38 -25.44
CA LYS A 220 4.47 -7.58 -25.07
C LYS A 220 4.61 -7.09 -23.62
N TYR A 221 4.95 -8.02 -22.72
CA TYR A 221 5.01 -7.79 -21.28
C TYR A 221 6.42 -8.04 -20.72
N CYS A 222 6.92 -7.13 -19.88
CA CYS A 222 8.22 -7.28 -19.24
C CYS A 222 8.05 -7.47 -17.73
N ILE A 223 8.39 -8.66 -17.25
CA ILE A 223 8.12 -9.06 -15.87
C ILE A 223 9.15 -8.45 -14.93
N CYS A 224 8.65 -7.74 -13.93
CA CYS A 224 9.40 -7.01 -12.92
C CYS A 224 9.15 -7.63 -11.53
N PRO A 225 9.64 -8.85 -11.25
CA PRO A 225 9.44 -9.50 -9.96
C PRO A 225 10.37 -8.94 -8.88
N ARG A 226 9.81 -8.89 -7.66
CA ARG A 226 10.52 -8.59 -6.41
C ARG A 226 11.77 -9.46 -6.27
N GLY A 227 12.87 -8.83 -5.85
CA GLY A 227 14.11 -9.49 -5.47
C GLY A 227 14.28 -9.56 -3.96
N PHE A 228 15.48 -9.25 -3.48
CA PHE A 228 15.66 -8.92 -2.05
C PHE A 228 14.99 -7.56 -1.76
N ALA A 229 15.26 -6.56 -2.60
CA ALA A 229 14.53 -5.30 -2.64
C ALA A 229 13.21 -5.42 -3.44
N VAL A 230 12.26 -4.51 -3.15
CA VAL A 230 10.95 -4.44 -3.82
C VAL A 230 11.03 -3.89 -5.25
N PHE A 231 12.03 -3.06 -5.53
CA PHE A 231 12.19 -2.39 -6.81
C PHE A 231 13.06 -3.20 -7.77
N SER A 232 13.00 -2.82 -9.04
CA SER A 232 13.89 -3.36 -10.06
C SER A 232 14.15 -2.32 -11.16
N PRO A 233 15.40 -2.17 -11.64
CA PRO A 233 15.68 -1.31 -12.80
C PRO A 233 14.86 -1.73 -14.03
N ARG A 234 14.45 -3.00 -14.08
CA ARG A 234 13.56 -3.54 -15.12
C ARG A 234 12.27 -2.76 -15.31
N VAL A 235 11.73 -2.13 -14.26
CA VAL A 235 10.52 -1.31 -14.41
C VAL A 235 10.78 -0.15 -15.37
N VAL A 236 11.91 0.55 -15.18
CA VAL A 236 12.33 1.65 -16.04
C VAL A 236 12.82 1.15 -17.39
N GLU A 237 13.58 0.05 -17.45
CA GLU A 237 14.02 -0.54 -18.71
C GLU A 237 12.82 -0.96 -19.59
N SER A 238 11.77 -1.54 -19.00
CA SER A 238 10.55 -1.93 -19.72
C SER A 238 9.93 -0.72 -20.40
N ILE A 239 9.79 0.39 -19.66
CA ILE A 239 9.28 1.66 -20.19
C ILE A 239 10.17 2.18 -21.33
N ASN A 240 11.50 2.19 -21.13
CA ASN A 240 12.46 2.67 -22.13
C ASN A 240 12.49 1.85 -23.42
N TYR A 241 12.08 0.58 -23.37
CA TYR A 241 11.99 -0.32 -24.53
C TYR A 241 10.55 -0.52 -25.03
N GLY A 242 9.59 0.27 -24.54
CA GLY A 242 8.19 0.22 -24.97
C GLY A 242 7.45 -1.07 -24.58
N CYS A 243 7.99 -1.83 -23.64
CA CYS A 243 7.43 -3.09 -23.16
C CYS A 243 6.53 -2.80 -21.95
N VAL A 244 5.31 -3.33 -21.92
CA VAL A 244 4.38 -3.06 -20.81
C VAL A 244 4.93 -3.71 -19.52
N PRO A 245 5.29 -2.92 -18.49
CA PRO A 245 5.84 -3.46 -17.25
C PRO A 245 4.78 -4.26 -16.49
N VAL A 246 5.16 -5.46 -16.05
CA VAL A 246 4.35 -6.32 -15.17
C VAL A 246 5.01 -6.38 -13.80
N ILE A 247 4.48 -5.64 -12.84
CA ILE A 247 5.08 -5.51 -11.50
C ILE A 247 4.54 -6.62 -10.60
N ILE A 248 5.46 -7.45 -10.06
CA ILE A 248 5.17 -8.52 -9.11
C ILE A 248 5.93 -8.25 -7.81
N SER A 249 5.42 -7.29 -7.05
CA SER A 249 6.02 -6.81 -5.80
C SER A 249 4.93 -6.13 -4.97
N ASP A 250 4.51 -6.76 -3.87
CA ASP A 250 3.25 -6.39 -3.22
C ASP A 250 3.30 -5.07 -2.43
N ASP A 251 4.50 -4.70 -1.98
CA ASP A 251 4.78 -3.57 -1.09
C ASP A 251 5.56 -2.44 -1.79
N TYR A 252 5.74 -2.53 -3.12
CA TYR A 252 6.46 -1.53 -3.92
C TYR A 252 5.60 -0.32 -4.25
N VAL A 253 6.13 0.88 -4.01
CA VAL A 253 5.58 2.15 -4.51
C VAL A 253 6.30 2.51 -5.82
N PRO A 254 5.60 2.59 -6.98
CA PRO A 254 6.22 2.99 -8.22
C PRO A 254 6.64 4.48 -8.22
N PRO A 255 7.66 4.87 -9.01
CA PRO A 255 8.07 6.26 -9.13
C PRO A 255 6.95 7.17 -9.65
N PHE A 256 6.87 8.38 -9.12
CA PHE A 256 5.87 9.38 -9.52
C PHE A 256 4.43 8.87 -9.41
N LEU A 257 4.13 8.03 -8.41
CA LEU A 257 2.79 7.46 -8.19
C LEU A 257 1.72 8.55 -8.02
N GLU A 258 2.12 9.70 -7.49
CA GLU A 258 1.28 10.88 -7.32
C GLU A 258 0.93 11.54 -8.66
N ALA A 259 1.85 11.52 -9.65
CA ALA A 259 1.68 12.24 -10.91
C ALA A 259 1.26 11.33 -12.10
N LEU A 260 1.55 10.03 -12.04
CA LEU A 260 1.32 9.09 -13.13
C LEU A 260 0.26 8.05 -12.77
N ASN A 261 -0.72 7.86 -13.66
CA ASN A 261 -1.66 6.75 -13.54
C ASN A 261 -1.04 5.44 -14.02
N TRP A 262 -0.28 4.77 -13.15
CA TRP A 262 0.42 3.53 -13.46
C TRP A 262 -0.48 2.41 -14.01
N GLU A 263 -1.74 2.31 -13.59
CA GLU A 263 -2.66 1.27 -14.11
C GLU A 263 -3.02 1.46 -15.58
N SER A 264 -2.79 2.66 -16.13
CA SER A 264 -3.02 2.91 -17.56
C SER A 264 -1.95 2.33 -18.47
N PHE A 265 -0.75 2.04 -17.95
CA PHE A 265 0.40 1.58 -18.75
C PHE A 265 1.20 0.43 -18.13
N ALA A 266 0.78 -0.12 -16.98
CA ALA A 266 1.43 -1.22 -16.29
C ALA A 266 0.42 -2.25 -15.78
N VAL A 267 0.87 -3.50 -15.62
CA VAL A 267 0.08 -4.59 -15.04
C VAL A 267 0.62 -4.92 -13.65
N PHE A 268 -0.25 -5.05 -12.66
CA PHE A 268 0.12 -5.44 -11.30
C PHE A 268 -0.38 -6.84 -10.97
N ILE A 269 0.53 -7.73 -10.60
CA ILE A 269 0.20 -9.11 -10.20
C ILE A 269 0.66 -9.32 -8.76
N LEU A 270 -0.23 -9.86 -7.93
CA LEU A 270 0.12 -10.22 -6.55
C LEU A 270 1.23 -11.27 -6.54
N GLU A 271 2.14 -11.21 -5.58
CA GLU A 271 3.25 -12.18 -5.50
C GLU A 271 2.74 -13.64 -5.42
N LYS A 272 1.61 -13.87 -4.74
CA LYS A 272 0.94 -15.18 -4.66
C LYS A 272 0.31 -15.66 -5.98
N GLU A 273 0.00 -14.74 -6.90
CA GLU A 273 -0.63 -15.02 -8.19
C GLU A 273 0.38 -15.23 -9.32
N VAL A 274 1.68 -15.30 -9.01
CA VAL A 274 2.74 -15.51 -10.02
C VAL A 274 2.50 -16.79 -10.85
N VAL A 275 1.88 -17.81 -10.26
CA VAL A 275 1.50 -19.07 -10.91
C VAL A 275 0.33 -18.91 -11.89
N ASN A 276 -0.47 -17.86 -11.75
CA ASN A 276 -1.59 -17.52 -12.64
C ASN A 276 -1.22 -16.43 -13.68
N MET A 277 0.05 -16.00 -13.72
CA MET A 277 0.52 -14.87 -14.52
C MET A 277 0.12 -14.95 -15.99
N LYS A 278 0.38 -16.08 -16.68
CA LYS A 278 0.04 -16.23 -18.11
C LYS A 278 -1.46 -16.04 -18.37
N ARG A 279 -2.31 -16.60 -17.50
CA ARG A 279 -3.78 -16.45 -17.59
C ARG A 279 -4.19 -14.99 -17.45
N ILE A 280 -3.57 -14.25 -16.51
CA ILE A 280 -3.85 -12.83 -16.31
C ILE A 280 -3.43 -12.02 -17.55
N LEU A 281 -2.22 -12.23 -18.07
CA LEU A 281 -1.71 -11.51 -19.24
C LEU A 281 -2.54 -11.78 -20.51
N LEU A 282 -3.03 -13.01 -20.67
CA LEU A 282 -3.91 -13.39 -21.80
C LEU A 282 -5.35 -12.92 -21.63
N SER A 283 -5.78 -12.53 -20.42
CA SER A 283 -7.12 -11.97 -20.18
C SER A 283 -7.24 -10.50 -20.57
N ILE A 284 -6.11 -9.81 -20.78
CA ILE A 284 -6.07 -8.43 -21.25
C ILE A 284 -6.33 -8.45 -22.76
N SER A 285 -7.37 -7.74 -23.21
CA SER A 285 -7.71 -7.67 -24.64
C SER A 285 -6.62 -6.97 -25.44
N ASP A 286 -6.55 -7.24 -26.74
CA ASP A 286 -5.55 -6.59 -27.60
C ASP A 286 -5.76 -5.07 -27.68
N GLU A 287 -7.00 -4.59 -27.64
CA GLU A 287 -7.31 -3.15 -27.58
C GLU A 287 -6.72 -2.55 -26.30
N LYS A 288 -6.94 -3.21 -25.16
CA LYS A 288 -6.42 -2.72 -23.87
C LYS A 288 -4.90 -2.74 -23.82
N TYR A 289 -4.28 -3.77 -24.39
CA TYR A 289 -2.84 -3.84 -24.51
C TYR A 289 -2.27 -2.69 -25.36
N VAL A 290 -2.90 -2.36 -26.49
CA VAL A 290 -2.49 -1.23 -27.34
C VAL A 290 -2.61 0.11 -26.63
N GLU A 291 -3.65 0.30 -25.80
CA GLU A 291 -3.74 1.46 -24.90
C GLU A 291 -2.57 1.53 -23.92
N MET A 292 -2.25 0.41 -23.26
CA MET A 292 -1.12 0.35 -22.32
C MET A 292 0.21 0.64 -23.02
N GLU A 293 0.44 0.08 -24.21
CA GLU A 293 1.65 0.33 -24.99
C GLU A 293 1.78 1.83 -25.37
N ARG A 294 0.68 2.48 -25.73
CA ARG A 294 0.65 3.92 -25.97
C ARG A 294 0.99 4.71 -24.70
N GLY A 295 0.38 4.34 -23.57
CA GLY A 295 0.70 4.95 -22.28
C GLY A 295 2.17 4.82 -21.91
N VAL A 296 2.80 3.67 -22.17
CA VAL A 296 4.25 3.48 -21.98
C VAL A 296 5.07 4.48 -22.80
N ARG A 297 4.71 4.69 -24.08
CA ARG A 297 5.40 5.66 -24.96
C ARG A 297 5.25 7.09 -24.45
N GLU A 298 4.07 7.46 -23.97
CA GLU A 298 3.79 8.80 -23.45
C GLU A 298 4.61 9.12 -22.19
N VAL A 299 4.74 8.14 -21.28
CA VAL A 299 5.45 8.36 -20.01
C VAL A 299 6.97 8.21 -20.12
N GLN A 300 7.49 7.63 -21.20
CA GLN A 300 8.91 7.31 -21.38
C GLN A 300 9.84 8.50 -21.09
N LYS A 301 9.45 9.70 -21.53
CA LYS A 301 10.21 10.95 -21.32
C LYS A 301 10.48 11.28 -19.85
N HIS A 302 9.65 10.79 -18.92
CA HIS A 302 9.79 11.05 -17.48
C HIS A 302 10.79 10.13 -16.78
N PHE A 303 11.29 9.09 -17.45
CA PHE A 303 12.18 8.07 -16.88
C PHE A 303 13.62 8.13 -17.44
N VAL A 304 14.01 9.28 -18.00
CA VAL A 304 15.30 9.51 -18.64
C VAL A 304 16.08 10.58 -17.88
N TRP A 305 17.36 10.28 -17.60
CA TRP A 305 18.29 11.29 -17.10
C TRP A 305 18.91 12.05 -18.27
N HIS A 306 19.07 13.35 -18.10
CA HIS A 306 19.74 14.22 -19.06
C HIS A 306 21.03 14.75 -18.45
N ALA A 307 22.07 14.87 -19.28
CA ALA A 307 23.36 15.42 -18.84
C ALA A 307 23.23 16.88 -18.35
N GLU A 308 22.31 17.62 -18.96
CA GLU A 308 21.91 18.97 -18.59
C GLU A 308 20.38 19.00 -18.37
N PRO A 309 19.85 19.82 -17.45
CA PRO A 309 18.42 19.93 -17.24
C PRO A 309 17.70 20.38 -18.52
N VAL A 310 16.70 19.60 -18.95
CA VAL A 310 15.85 19.92 -20.09
C VAL A 310 14.50 20.39 -19.56
N LYS A 311 13.97 21.51 -20.08
CA LYS A 311 12.59 21.91 -19.80
C LYS A 311 11.66 20.89 -20.43
N THR A 312 10.82 20.24 -19.63
CA THR A 312 9.73 19.44 -20.16
C THR A 312 8.72 20.40 -20.78
N GLU A 313 8.60 20.41 -22.11
CA GLU A 313 7.51 21.12 -22.77
C GLU A 313 6.19 20.55 -22.25
N GLU A 314 5.40 21.39 -21.59
CA GLU A 314 3.98 21.14 -21.39
C GLU A 314 3.37 20.91 -22.78
N SER A 315 2.56 19.88 -22.93
CA SER A 315 1.87 19.56 -24.19
C SER A 315 1.04 20.76 -24.66
N GLY A 316 1.61 21.56 -25.55
CA GLY A 316 1.01 22.73 -26.15
C GLY A 316 1.87 23.24 -27.31
N GLU A 317 1.42 22.95 -28.52
CA GLU A 317 1.76 23.66 -29.76
C GLU A 317 3.24 23.62 -30.17
N ASN A 318 3.60 22.60 -30.95
CA ASN A 318 4.29 22.77 -32.24
C ASN A 318 4.56 21.42 -32.90
N SER A 319 3.64 20.98 -33.74
CA SER A 319 3.96 20.11 -34.86
C SER A 319 3.09 20.52 -36.04
N GLU A 320 3.61 21.45 -36.85
CA GLU A 320 3.13 21.65 -38.21
C GLU A 320 3.31 20.35 -39.00
N GLY A 321 2.21 19.77 -39.49
CA GLY A 321 2.30 18.61 -40.39
C GLY A 321 1.02 17.78 -40.49
N HIS A 322 0.18 18.15 -41.44
CA HIS A 322 -1.00 17.44 -41.99
C HIS A 322 -2.32 17.60 -41.25
N VAL A 323 -3.19 18.37 -41.90
CA VAL A 323 -4.58 18.66 -41.57
C VAL A 323 -5.43 17.40 -41.73
N ASN A 324 -6.03 16.92 -40.64
CA ASN A 324 -7.24 16.10 -40.66
C ASN A 324 -8.38 16.93 -40.06
N GLU A 325 -9.55 16.89 -40.69
CA GLU A 325 -10.73 17.72 -40.40
C GLU A 325 -11.30 17.57 -38.97
N ASP A 326 -10.83 16.58 -38.19
CA ASP A 326 -11.21 16.37 -36.77
C ASP A 326 -10.56 17.36 -35.78
N ALA A 327 -9.52 18.11 -36.20
CA ALA A 327 -8.85 19.09 -35.33
C ALA A 327 -9.73 20.32 -35.04
N GLY A 328 -10.69 20.63 -35.93
CA GLY A 328 -11.63 21.74 -35.76
C GLY A 328 -12.58 21.52 -34.58
N ASP A 329 -13.06 20.28 -34.40
CA ASP A 329 -13.99 19.93 -33.33
C ASP A 329 -13.30 19.83 -31.96
N ILE A 330 -12.05 19.37 -31.93
CA ILE A 330 -11.24 19.36 -30.70
C ILE A 330 -10.89 20.80 -30.27
N LEU A 331 -10.55 21.69 -31.21
CA LEU A 331 -10.27 23.09 -30.89
C LEU A 331 -11.53 23.83 -30.42
N LYS A 332 -12.70 23.47 -30.96
CA LYS A 332 -14.00 23.99 -30.54
C LYS A 332 -14.36 23.51 -29.12
N LEU A 333 -14.20 22.21 -28.84
CA LEU A 333 -14.38 21.64 -27.49
C LEU A 333 -13.41 22.23 -26.47
N ARG A 334 -12.16 22.50 -26.87
CA ARG A 334 -11.16 23.13 -26.00
C ARG A 334 -11.52 24.58 -25.68
N LYS A 335 -12.00 25.34 -26.66
CA LYS A 335 -12.53 26.70 -26.45
C LYS A 335 -13.80 26.71 -25.59
N GLU A 336 -14.71 25.75 -25.79
CA GLU A 336 -15.91 25.60 -24.96
C GLU A 336 -15.55 25.22 -23.50
N MET A 337 -14.55 24.35 -23.31
CA MET A 337 -14.01 24.02 -21.97
C MET A 337 -13.27 25.17 -21.30
N GLU A 338 -12.52 25.99 -22.06
CA GLU A 338 -11.87 27.22 -21.56
C GLU A 338 -12.91 28.27 -21.14
N GLU A 339 -13.97 28.45 -21.93
CA GLU A 339 -15.09 29.35 -21.61
C GLU A 339 -15.85 28.87 -20.36
N LEU A 340 -16.05 27.55 -20.22
CA LEU A 340 -16.62 26.93 -19.01
C LEU A 340 -15.71 27.12 -17.78
N LYS A 341 -14.40 26.91 -17.93
CA LYS A 341 -13.43 27.19 -16.85
C LYS A 341 -13.48 28.66 -16.42
N ARG A 342 -13.58 29.58 -17.38
CA ARG A 342 -13.66 31.02 -17.11
C ARG A 342 -14.98 31.45 -16.47
N GLN A 343 -16.07 30.69 -16.67
CA GLN A 343 -17.34 30.85 -15.97
C GLN A 343 -17.27 30.26 -14.54
N VAL A 344 -16.54 29.16 -14.34
CA VAL A 344 -16.31 28.53 -13.03
C VAL A 344 -15.35 29.35 -12.16
N ASP A 345 -14.32 29.99 -12.74
CA ASP A 345 -13.38 30.85 -12.01
C ASP A 345 -13.99 32.18 -11.52
N LYS A 346 -15.18 32.55 -12.00
CA LYS A 346 -15.93 33.74 -11.54
C LYS A 346 -16.73 33.49 -10.25
N ASP A 347 -17.01 32.23 -9.93
CA ASP A 347 -17.61 31.84 -8.67
C ASP A 347 -16.46 31.34 -7.77
N GLU A 348 -15.98 32.17 -6.84
CA GLU A 348 -14.86 31.89 -5.92
C GLU A 348 -15.14 30.71 -4.96
N SER A 349 -15.34 29.51 -5.48
CA SER A 349 -15.48 28.28 -4.72
C SER A 349 -14.88 27.13 -5.52
N PHE A 350 -13.59 26.88 -5.34
CA PHE A 350 -13.02 25.59 -4.99
C PHE A 350 -11.48 25.69 -4.98
N GLY A 351 -10.88 25.16 -3.91
CA GLY A 351 -9.43 24.96 -3.80
C GLY A 351 -8.90 23.91 -4.79
N PRO A 352 -7.59 23.61 -4.72
CA PRO A 352 -6.84 22.98 -5.80
C PRO A 352 -7.36 21.57 -6.16
N THR A 353 -7.30 21.31 -7.46
CA THR A 353 -7.63 20.11 -8.23
C THR A 353 -7.35 18.79 -7.49
N VAL A 354 -8.36 17.92 -7.37
CA VAL A 354 -8.23 16.58 -6.76
C VAL A 354 -7.84 15.57 -7.84
N GLU A 355 -6.62 15.04 -7.76
CA GLU A 355 -6.14 13.97 -8.63
C GLU A 355 -6.88 12.64 -8.35
N ILE A 356 -7.22 11.93 -9.42
CA ILE A 356 -7.90 10.63 -9.39
C ILE A 356 -6.92 9.56 -8.90
N ILE A 357 -7.09 9.08 -7.67
CA ILE A 357 -6.24 8.06 -7.06
C ILE A 357 -6.68 6.66 -7.56
N SER A 358 -5.77 5.95 -8.27
CA SER A 358 -6.04 4.61 -8.84
C SER A 358 -6.30 3.52 -7.77
N PRO A 359 -7.09 2.46 -8.06
CA PRO A 359 -7.26 1.27 -7.21
C PRO A 359 -5.96 0.65 -6.67
N PHE A 360 -4.89 0.64 -7.47
CA PHE A 360 -3.53 0.30 -7.07
C PHE A 360 -2.97 1.30 -6.05
N THR A 361 -3.03 2.60 -6.32
CA THR A 361 -2.61 3.65 -5.36
C THR A 361 -3.36 3.50 -4.04
N ALA A 362 -4.66 3.19 -4.06
CA ALA A 362 -5.46 2.91 -2.88
C ALA A 362 -5.11 1.58 -2.17
N ARG A 363 -4.52 0.60 -2.86
CA ARG A 363 -3.97 -0.64 -2.25
C ARG A 363 -2.63 -0.35 -1.57
N VAL A 364 -1.75 0.39 -2.23
CA VAL A 364 -0.45 0.85 -1.71
C VAL A 364 -0.68 1.70 -0.45
N MET A 365 -1.57 2.68 -0.50
CA MET A 365 -1.92 3.53 0.65
C MET A 365 -2.55 2.73 1.82
N LYS A 366 -3.30 1.65 1.55
CA LYS A 366 -3.83 0.76 2.60
C LYS A 366 -2.75 -0.11 3.27
N ALA A 367 -1.64 -0.38 2.60
CA ALA A 367 -0.56 -1.20 3.15
C ALA A 367 0.27 -0.50 4.23
N GLN A 368 0.08 0.83 4.41
CA GLN A 368 0.70 1.63 5.49
C GLN A 368 0.02 1.51 6.85
N LEU A 369 -1.11 0.80 6.94
CA LEU A 369 -1.75 0.52 8.23
C LEU A 369 -0.96 -0.57 8.97
N PRO A 370 -0.65 -0.39 10.28
CA PRO A 370 0.23 -1.29 11.01
C PRO A 370 -0.29 -2.73 11.00
N ARG A 371 0.58 -3.67 10.57
CA ARG A 371 0.40 -5.11 10.76
C ARG A 371 1.38 -5.58 11.83
N GLY A 372 0.91 -6.39 12.77
CA GLY A 372 1.76 -7.03 13.77
C GLY A 372 2.91 -7.79 13.12
N GLU A 373 4.10 -7.68 13.72
CA GLU A 373 5.34 -8.28 13.23
C GLU A 373 5.23 -9.81 13.13
N MET A 374 5.45 -10.35 11.94
CA MET A 374 5.82 -11.75 11.76
C MET A 374 7.34 -11.83 11.67
N LYS A 375 7.95 -12.57 12.60
CA LYS A 375 9.38 -12.92 12.57
C LYS A 375 9.62 -13.93 11.45
N ASP A 376 10.29 -13.52 10.39
CA ASP A 376 10.79 -14.43 9.36
C ASP A 376 11.98 -15.23 9.94
N LYS A 377 11.82 -16.56 10.03
CA LYS A 377 12.93 -17.50 10.24
C LYS A 377 13.33 -18.09 8.88
N GLU A 378 14.60 -17.94 8.53
CA GLU A 378 15.22 -18.61 7.36
C GLU A 378 15.13 -20.14 7.50
N PRO A 379 14.71 -20.88 6.45
CA PRO A 379 14.86 -22.33 6.42
C PRO A 379 16.25 -22.72 5.92
N ASN A 380 16.92 -23.57 6.71
CA ASN A 380 18.18 -24.22 6.37
C ASN A 380 18.08 -25.03 5.08
N ALA A 381 19.02 -24.80 4.17
CA ALA A 381 19.24 -25.64 3.00
C ALA A 381 19.91 -26.95 3.45
N ASN A 382 19.27 -28.09 3.16
CA ASN A 382 19.90 -29.39 2.88
C ASN A 382 18.81 -30.45 2.70
N GLN A 383 18.51 -30.82 1.46
CA GLN A 383 18.17 -32.19 1.04
C GLN A 383 17.98 -32.25 -0.48
N GLU A 384 18.84 -33.03 -1.14
CA GLU A 384 18.77 -33.37 -2.56
C GLU A 384 17.56 -34.27 -2.88
N PRO A 385 17.02 -34.24 -4.12
CA PRO A 385 15.84 -34.99 -4.51
C PRO A 385 16.22 -36.38 -5.03
N ASN A 386 15.52 -37.42 -4.55
CA ASN A 386 15.66 -38.76 -5.09
C ASN A 386 14.58 -39.05 -6.14
N GLN A 387 15.02 -39.68 -7.23
CA GLN A 387 14.31 -39.96 -8.47
C GLN A 387 13.28 -41.11 -8.32
N GLY A 388 12.26 -41.11 -9.19
CA GLY A 388 11.43 -42.28 -9.45
C GLY A 388 10.27 -41.97 -10.39
N GLY A 389 10.44 -42.30 -11.68
CA GLY A 389 9.38 -42.19 -12.69
C GLY A 389 8.42 -43.38 -12.68
N ASN A 390 7.24 -43.20 -13.28
CA ASN A 390 6.78 -44.01 -14.43
C ASN A 390 5.39 -43.58 -14.95
N VAL A 391 5.40 -43.23 -16.24
CA VAL A 391 4.45 -43.43 -17.35
C VAL A 391 3.11 -44.13 -17.05
N TRP A 392 1.99 -43.50 -17.48
CA TRP A 392 0.91 -44.16 -18.25
C TRP A 392 0.30 -43.18 -19.29
N ARG A 393 0.23 -43.64 -20.55
CA ARG A 393 -0.59 -43.08 -21.65
C ARG A 393 -1.99 -43.68 -21.56
N ARG A 394 -3.05 -42.87 -21.75
CA ARG A 394 -3.95 -42.91 -22.93
C ARG A 394 -5.21 -42.03 -22.78
N ASP A 395 -5.54 -41.42 -23.92
CA ASP A 395 -6.85 -41.13 -24.51
C ASP A 395 -7.69 -39.94 -24.02
N ALA A 396 -8.30 -39.31 -25.03
CA ALA A 396 -8.93 -38.01 -25.02
C ALA A 396 -10.46 -38.10 -24.94
N GLN A 397 -11.04 -37.21 -24.12
CA GLN A 397 -12.38 -36.58 -24.16
C GLN A 397 -13.62 -37.48 -23.97
N PRO A 398 -14.72 -36.99 -23.34
CA PRO A 398 -15.30 -35.64 -23.52
C PRO A 398 -15.70 -34.88 -22.24
N GLN A 399 -16.02 -33.59 -22.45
CA GLN A 399 -16.40 -32.55 -21.49
C GLN A 399 -17.36 -33.01 -20.38
N GLN A 400 -16.94 -32.88 -19.13
CA GLN A 400 -17.82 -32.84 -17.96
C GLN A 400 -17.77 -31.44 -17.34
N GLN A 401 -18.95 -30.88 -17.09
CA GLN A 401 -19.14 -29.73 -16.21
C GLN A 401 -18.44 -30.04 -14.88
N VAL A 402 -17.44 -29.24 -14.51
CA VAL A 402 -16.73 -29.42 -13.24
C VAL A 402 -17.67 -29.00 -12.12
N GLN A 403 -18.31 -30.00 -11.52
CA GLN A 403 -18.84 -29.91 -10.18
C GLN A 403 -17.63 -30.02 -9.25
N GLU A 404 -17.08 -28.88 -8.81
CA GLU A 404 -15.91 -28.86 -7.94
C GLU A 404 -16.21 -29.63 -6.65
N ASN A 405 -15.45 -30.69 -6.41
CA ASN A 405 -15.57 -31.52 -5.23
C ASN A 405 -14.76 -30.87 -4.08
N PRO A 406 -15.36 -30.42 -2.96
CA PRO A 406 -14.69 -29.59 -1.95
C PRO A 406 -13.59 -30.29 -1.11
N GLU A 407 -13.27 -31.55 -1.40
CA GLU A 407 -12.36 -32.38 -0.58
C GLU A 407 -10.89 -32.33 -1.03
N GLU A 408 -10.56 -31.72 -2.18
CA GLU A 408 -9.17 -31.65 -2.71
C GLU A 408 -8.37 -30.40 -2.29
N PHE A 409 -8.96 -29.47 -1.53
CA PHE A 409 -8.25 -28.30 -0.99
C PHE A 409 -7.91 -28.49 0.50
N PRO A 410 -6.72 -28.09 0.98
CA PRO A 410 -6.47 -27.98 2.41
C PRO A 410 -7.47 -26.99 3.02
N GLN A 411 -8.40 -27.49 3.83
CA GLN A 411 -9.39 -26.65 4.49
C GLN A 411 -8.72 -25.90 5.65
N VAL A 412 -8.68 -24.58 5.55
CA VAL A 412 -8.34 -23.72 6.69
C VAL A 412 -9.61 -23.46 7.48
N GLY A 413 -9.68 -24.03 8.68
CA GLY A 413 -10.76 -23.78 9.62
C GLY A 413 -10.60 -22.47 10.40
N VAL A 414 -11.75 -21.83 10.59
CA VAL A 414 -12.22 -20.99 11.71
C VAL A 414 -12.29 -19.48 11.48
N ILE A 415 -13.52 -18.98 11.43
CA ILE A 415 -13.91 -17.66 11.93
C ILE A 415 -14.78 -17.91 13.17
N PHE A 416 -14.31 -17.49 14.35
CA PHE A 416 -15.17 -17.45 15.54
C PHE A 416 -16.15 -16.29 15.36
N GLY A 417 -17.36 -16.58 14.89
CA GLY A 417 -18.51 -15.71 15.06
C GLY A 417 -19.12 -15.94 16.45
N GLY A 418 -19.38 -14.86 17.20
CA GLY A 418 -20.21 -14.92 18.41
C GLY A 418 -21.60 -15.50 18.11
N PRO A 419 -22.35 -15.94 19.14
CA PRO A 419 -23.47 -16.87 18.98
C PRO A 419 -24.57 -16.30 18.09
N GLU A 420 -24.81 -16.95 16.95
CA GLU A 420 -25.94 -16.65 16.05
C GLU A 420 -27.28 -17.10 16.63
N THR A 421 -27.32 -18.17 17.46
CA THR A 421 -28.48 -18.55 18.29
C THR A 421 -28.08 -19.51 19.43
N GLY A 422 -28.75 -19.40 20.58
CA GLY A 422 -28.63 -20.36 21.70
C GLY A 422 -27.72 -19.90 22.84
N VAL A 423 -28.30 -19.74 24.03
CA VAL A 423 -27.60 -19.36 25.27
C VAL A 423 -26.79 -20.52 25.85
N THR A 424 -27.21 -21.77 25.59
CA THR A 424 -26.56 -22.97 26.12
C THR A 424 -25.79 -23.77 25.07
N SER A 425 -24.79 -24.55 25.52
CA SER A 425 -24.03 -25.47 24.65
C SER A 425 -24.93 -26.52 23.96
N LYS A 426 -26.04 -26.88 24.59
CA LYS A 426 -27.02 -27.85 24.06
C LYS A 426 -27.78 -27.27 22.86
N GLU A 427 -28.27 -26.03 22.96
CA GLU A 427 -28.97 -25.32 21.88
C GLU A 427 -28.05 -25.06 20.69
N ARG A 428 -26.79 -24.67 20.94
CA ARG A 428 -25.76 -24.49 19.88
C ARG A 428 -25.47 -25.80 19.14
N LYS A 429 -25.42 -26.93 19.86
CA LYS A 429 -25.24 -28.26 19.26
C LYS A 429 -26.49 -28.76 18.52
N GLU A 430 -27.69 -28.33 18.88
CA GLU A 430 -28.93 -28.66 18.16
C GLU A 430 -29.07 -27.85 16.88
N TRP A 431 -28.74 -26.56 16.90
CA TRP A 431 -28.69 -25.72 15.70
C TRP A 431 -27.66 -26.24 14.69
N ALA A 432 -26.43 -26.55 15.13
CA ALA A 432 -25.39 -27.10 14.27
C ALA A 432 -25.79 -28.46 13.64
N ARG A 433 -26.62 -29.25 14.35
CA ARG A 433 -27.14 -30.54 13.86
C ARG A 433 -28.29 -30.40 12.85
N LYS A 434 -28.90 -29.21 12.71
CA LYS A 434 -29.87 -28.95 11.62
C LYS A 434 -29.19 -28.71 10.26
N LEU A 435 -27.87 -28.54 10.22
CA LEU A 435 -27.08 -28.48 8.99
C LEU A 435 -26.53 -29.88 8.63
N TYR A 436 -27.39 -30.75 8.08
CA TYR A 436 -26.94 -31.75 7.11
C TYR A 436 -28.03 -32.05 6.07
N VAL A 437 -27.56 -32.28 4.85
CA VAL A 437 -28.26 -32.22 3.56
C VAL A 437 -29.10 -33.46 3.31
N GLY A 438 -30.33 -33.23 2.86
CA GLY A 438 -31.22 -34.23 2.31
C GLY A 438 -32.54 -33.53 2.01
N SER A 439 -32.74 -33.13 0.76
CA SER A 439 -34.03 -32.64 0.26
C SER A 439 -35.07 -33.74 0.41
N ILE A 440 -35.75 -33.77 1.56
CA ILE A 440 -37.06 -34.36 1.66
C ILE A 440 -38.01 -33.28 1.16
N ASP A 441 -38.76 -33.63 0.12
CA ASP A 441 -39.84 -32.84 -0.45
C ASP A 441 -40.89 -32.57 0.63
N ILE A 442 -40.65 -31.54 1.44
CA ILE A 442 -41.59 -31.08 2.46
C ILE A 442 -42.55 -30.14 1.75
N GLY A 443 -43.67 -30.77 1.38
CA GLY A 443 -44.95 -30.23 0.96
C GLY A 443 -45.09 -28.71 0.92
N GLN A 444 -45.47 -28.23 -0.27
CA GLN A 444 -46.14 -26.96 -0.54
C GLN A 444 -45.56 -25.79 0.27
N ALA A 445 -44.39 -25.31 -0.15
CA ALA A 445 -43.98 -23.95 0.16
C ALA A 445 -45.16 -23.02 -0.17
N ALA A 446 -45.75 -22.43 0.87
CA ALA A 446 -46.84 -21.46 0.75
C ALA A 446 -46.47 -20.50 -0.39
N LYS A 447 -47.35 -20.37 -1.40
CA LYS A 447 -47.14 -19.54 -2.59
C LYS A 447 -46.60 -18.18 -2.13
N LYS A 448 -45.28 -17.97 -2.17
CA LYS A 448 -44.67 -16.67 -1.86
C LYS A 448 -45.14 -15.77 -2.98
N GLY A 449 -46.08 -14.88 -2.68
CA GLY A 449 -46.60 -13.90 -3.63
C GLY A 449 -45.45 -13.21 -4.35
N ARG A 450 -45.62 -12.93 -5.65
CA ARG A 450 -44.60 -12.32 -6.51
C ARG A 450 -44.13 -11.02 -5.85
N ARG A 451 -42.93 -11.04 -5.27
CA ARG A 451 -42.33 -9.87 -4.61
C ARG A 451 -41.58 -9.05 -5.65
N GLU A 452 -41.60 -7.73 -5.52
CA GLU A 452 -40.75 -6.84 -6.32
C GLU A 452 -39.26 -7.21 -6.12
N PRO A 453 -38.46 -7.30 -7.21
CA PRO A 453 -37.03 -7.53 -7.12
C PRO A 453 -36.33 -6.27 -6.58
N ILE A 454 -35.28 -6.46 -5.77
CA ILE A 454 -34.39 -5.37 -5.40
C ILE A 454 -33.39 -5.21 -6.55
N VAL A 455 -33.44 -4.08 -7.23
CA VAL A 455 -32.52 -3.70 -8.31
C VAL A 455 -31.80 -2.43 -7.90
N PHE A 456 -30.48 -2.36 -8.12
CA PHE A 456 -29.71 -1.14 -7.97
C PHE A 456 -29.46 -0.54 -9.36
N SER A 457 -29.50 0.78 -9.44
CA SER A 457 -29.37 1.53 -10.69
C SER A 457 -28.59 2.81 -10.44
N ASP A 458 -28.20 3.50 -11.51
CA ASP A 458 -27.45 4.75 -11.43
C ASP A 458 -28.17 5.84 -10.62
N GLU A 459 -29.51 5.79 -10.49
CA GLU A 459 -30.29 6.67 -9.62
C GLU A 459 -30.01 6.49 -8.12
N ASP A 460 -29.36 5.38 -7.75
CA ASP A 460 -28.95 5.07 -6.37
C ASP A 460 -27.49 5.43 -6.11
N LEU A 461 -26.76 5.95 -7.10
CA LEU A 461 -25.38 6.38 -6.92
C LEU A 461 -25.30 7.56 -5.93
N PRO A 462 -24.22 7.63 -5.13
CA PRO A 462 -24.05 8.72 -4.17
C PRO A 462 -23.91 10.07 -4.89
N LEU A 463 -24.56 11.10 -4.35
CA LEU A 463 -24.51 12.49 -4.89
C LEU A 463 -23.09 13.05 -4.93
N ILE A 464 -22.23 12.62 -4.02
CA ILE A 464 -20.80 12.95 -4.03
C ILE A 464 -20.07 11.77 -4.64
N PHE A 465 -19.66 11.93 -5.90
CA PHE A 465 -18.72 11.03 -6.55
C PHE A 465 -17.39 11.10 -5.81
N SER A 466 -17.18 10.13 -4.92
CA SER A 466 -15.96 9.94 -4.14
C SER A 466 -15.45 8.54 -4.46
N PRO A 467 -14.22 8.36 -4.94
CA PRO A 467 -13.76 7.06 -5.44
C PRO A 467 -13.40 6.11 -4.28
N HIS A 468 -14.29 5.75 -3.36
CA HIS A 468 -13.86 5.08 -2.13
C HIS A 468 -14.72 3.94 -1.61
N ARG A 469 -13.98 2.95 -1.09
CA ARG A 469 -14.30 1.89 -0.12
C ARG A 469 -14.85 2.45 1.21
N THR A 470 -15.72 3.45 1.15
CA THR A 470 -16.36 4.09 2.31
C THR A 470 -17.30 3.07 2.95
N PRO A 471 -17.22 2.83 4.27
CA PRO A 471 -18.19 1.97 4.91
C PRO A 471 -19.59 2.57 4.75
N LEU A 472 -20.59 1.70 4.56
CA LEU A 472 -21.97 2.15 4.48
C LEU A 472 -22.41 2.64 5.86
N VAL A 473 -22.41 3.97 6.04
CA VAL A 473 -22.86 4.63 7.25
C VAL A 473 -24.16 5.33 6.94
N ILE A 474 -25.22 4.98 7.65
CA ILE A 474 -26.57 5.50 7.43
C ILE A 474 -27.07 6.28 8.64
N SER A 475 -28.24 6.89 8.47
CA SER A 475 -29.03 7.46 9.56
C SER A 475 -30.42 6.85 9.53
N MET A 476 -31.01 6.61 10.71
CA MET A 476 -32.40 6.18 10.82
C MET A 476 -33.00 6.69 12.13
N ALA A 477 -34.33 6.73 12.22
CA ALA A 477 -34.95 7.01 13.51
C ALA A 477 -34.88 5.76 14.39
N ILE A 478 -34.31 5.92 15.58
CA ILE A 478 -34.32 4.89 16.63
C ILE A 478 -35.03 5.52 17.83
N HIS A 479 -36.08 4.85 18.28
CA HIS A 479 -37.04 5.37 19.22
C HIS A 479 -37.65 6.69 18.71
N LYS A 480 -37.51 7.79 19.47
CA LYS A 480 -38.02 9.13 19.14
C LYS A 480 -36.96 10.07 18.57
N PHE A 481 -35.77 9.56 18.28
CA PHE A 481 -34.61 10.36 17.87
C PHE A 481 -34.09 9.93 16.51
N PHE A 482 -33.60 10.90 15.73
CA PHE A 482 -32.94 10.62 14.46
C PHE A 482 -31.45 10.36 14.70
N VAL A 483 -31.05 9.10 14.67
CA VAL A 483 -29.70 8.67 15.01
C VAL A 483 -28.84 8.64 13.75
N LYS A 484 -27.78 9.44 13.77
CA LYS A 484 -26.76 9.48 12.70
C LYS A 484 -25.59 8.55 13.01
N ARG A 485 -24.69 8.34 12.03
CA ARG A 485 -23.46 7.53 12.17
C ARG A 485 -23.73 6.07 12.57
N ILE A 486 -24.65 5.42 11.87
CA ILE A 486 -24.94 4.00 12.06
C ILE A 486 -24.17 3.19 11.01
N LEU A 487 -23.22 2.38 11.45
CA LEU A 487 -22.46 1.52 10.55
C LEU A 487 -23.29 0.30 10.14
N VAL A 488 -23.40 0.02 8.84
CA VAL A 488 -23.98 -1.23 8.35
C VAL A 488 -22.87 -2.27 8.20
N ASP A 489 -22.96 -3.37 8.97
CA ASP A 489 -21.89 -4.37 9.06
C ASP A 489 -22.44 -5.80 8.95
N THR A 490 -22.21 -6.45 7.80
CA THR A 490 -22.57 -7.86 7.60
C THR A 490 -21.70 -8.83 8.40
N GLY A 491 -20.55 -8.38 8.91
CA GLY A 491 -19.68 -9.16 9.80
C GLY A 491 -20.18 -9.22 11.24
N SER A 492 -21.09 -8.33 11.64
CA SER A 492 -21.62 -8.31 13.02
C SER A 492 -22.79 -9.29 13.20
N SER A 493 -22.71 -10.15 14.22
CA SER A 493 -23.77 -11.09 14.59
C SER A 493 -24.90 -10.48 15.41
N VAL A 494 -24.73 -9.25 15.91
CA VAL A 494 -25.72 -8.50 16.70
C VAL A 494 -25.83 -7.07 16.19
N ASN A 495 -26.97 -6.41 16.44
CA ASN A 495 -27.02 -4.95 16.34
C ASN A 495 -26.43 -4.38 17.63
N VAL A 496 -25.58 -3.36 17.51
CA VAL A 496 -24.91 -2.74 18.67
C VAL A 496 -25.39 -1.31 18.82
N LEU A 497 -25.69 -0.90 20.05
CA LEU A 497 -25.92 0.48 20.42
C LEU A 497 -24.86 0.90 21.45
N TYR A 498 -24.11 1.95 21.17
CA TYR A 498 -23.08 2.41 22.11
C TYR A 498 -23.70 3.16 23.28
N TRP A 499 -23.14 2.99 24.48
CA TRP A 499 -23.70 3.53 25.72
C TRP A 499 -23.95 5.03 25.69
N GLU A 500 -23.00 5.84 25.17
CA GLU A 500 -23.19 7.30 25.01
C GLU A 500 -24.43 7.65 24.16
N ALA A 501 -24.72 6.86 23.13
CA ALA A 501 -25.91 7.05 22.30
C ALA A 501 -27.17 6.56 23.04
N ALA A 502 -27.11 5.44 23.76
CA ALA A 502 -28.22 4.96 24.57
C ALA A 502 -28.65 5.98 25.63
N GLN A 503 -27.69 6.65 26.28
CA GLN A 503 -27.96 7.73 27.24
C GLN A 503 -28.69 8.91 26.59
N GLN A 504 -28.29 9.31 25.37
CA GLN A 504 -28.96 10.38 24.63
C GLN A 504 -30.39 10.01 24.21
N LEU A 505 -30.66 8.71 24.02
CA LEU A 505 -32.02 8.20 23.79
C LEU A 505 -32.86 8.14 25.08
N GLY A 506 -32.28 8.47 26.24
CA GLY A 506 -32.95 8.42 27.54
C GLY A 506 -33.02 7.02 28.16
N ILE A 507 -32.22 6.07 27.68
CA ILE A 507 -32.19 4.69 28.17
C ILE A 507 -31.34 4.62 29.44
N ARG A 508 -31.88 4.05 30.51
CA ARG A 508 -31.18 3.82 31.77
C ARG A 508 -30.74 2.37 31.87
N LYS A 509 -29.73 2.07 32.69
CA LYS A 509 -29.23 0.70 32.88
C LYS A 509 -30.32 -0.27 33.39
N GLU A 510 -31.29 0.26 34.15
CA GLU A 510 -32.45 -0.48 34.65
C GLU A 510 -33.40 -0.95 33.54
N ASP A 511 -33.42 -0.25 32.40
CA ASP A 511 -34.29 -0.57 31.26
C ASP A 511 -33.67 -1.71 30.41
N LEU A 512 -32.43 -2.14 30.70
CA LEU A 512 -31.72 -3.18 29.97
C LEU A 512 -31.98 -4.58 30.53
N THR A 513 -32.15 -5.53 29.61
CA THR A 513 -32.19 -6.96 29.97
C THR A 513 -30.75 -7.46 30.11
N LYS A 514 -30.42 -8.02 31.29
CA LYS A 514 -29.08 -8.56 31.55
C LYS A 514 -28.71 -9.67 30.55
N LEU A 515 -27.50 -9.58 30.01
CA LEU A 515 -26.90 -10.57 29.11
C LEU A 515 -25.68 -11.19 29.79
N ASN A 516 -25.70 -12.52 29.98
CA ASN A 516 -24.58 -13.26 30.58
C ASN A 516 -23.59 -13.78 29.52
N MET A 517 -23.55 -13.17 28.34
CA MET A 517 -22.70 -13.61 27.23
C MET A 517 -21.85 -12.45 26.73
N PRO A 518 -20.52 -12.55 26.80
CA PRO A 518 -19.66 -11.52 26.25
C PRO A 518 -19.64 -11.59 24.72
N LEU A 519 -19.44 -10.43 24.09
CA LEU A 519 -19.21 -10.33 22.66
C LEU A 519 -17.71 -10.52 22.38
N SER A 520 -17.37 -11.33 21.38
CA SER A 520 -15.98 -11.50 20.94
C SER A 520 -15.85 -11.10 19.48
N GLY A 521 -14.84 -10.27 19.19
CA GLY A 521 -14.56 -9.74 17.86
C GLY A 521 -13.26 -10.27 17.24
N PHE A 522 -12.90 -9.74 16.06
CA PHE A 522 -11.71 -10.13 15.29
C PHE A 522 -10.38 -9.98 16.05
N THR A 523 -10.32 -9.07 17.03
CA THR A 523 -9.14 -8.83 17.89
C THR A 523 -9.00 -9.84 19.04
N ARG A 524 -9.93 -10.80 19.18
CA ARG A 524 -10.06 -11.72 20.34
C ARG A 524 -10.38 -11.03 21.67
N ASP A 525 -10.65 -9.72 21.66
CA ASP A 525 -11.13 -9.02 22.83
C ASP A 525 -12.52 -9.50 23.23
N ILE A 526 -12.74 -9.64 24.53
CA ILE A 526 -14.01 -10.05 25.14
C ILE A 526 -14.65 -8.79 25.71
N ILE A 527 -15.78 -8.38 25.13
CA ILE A 527 -16.54 -7.20 25.54
C ILE A 527 -17.74 -7.67 26.35
N GLU A 528 -17.83 -7.23 27.61
CA GLU A 528 -19.02 -7.46 28.43
C GLU A 528 -20.10 -6.42 28.08
N PRO A 529 -21.27 -6.85 27.56
CA PRO A 529 -22.36 -5.92 27.29
C PRO A 529 -23.07 -5.47 28.57
N GLU A 530 -23.57 -4.24 28.57
CA GLU A 530 -24.42 -3.71 29.66
C GLU A 530 -25.79 -4.42 29.69
N GLY A 531 -26.25 -4.89 28.52
CA GLY A 531 -27.49 -5.65 28.37
C GLY A 531 -28.06 -5.52 26.96
N SER A 532 -29.31 -5.93 26.76
CA SER A 532 -30.04 -5.74 25.51
C SER A 532 -31.33 -4.96 25.72
N ILE A 533 -31.77 -4.32 24.64
CA ILE A 533 -33.02 -3.56 24.60
C ILE A 533 -33.65 -3.67 23.21
N LYS A 534 -34.99 -3.64 23.17
CA LYS A 534 -35.77 -3.64 21.93
C LYS A 534 -36.31 -2.23 21.68
N LEU A 535 -35.96 -1.65 20.54
CA LEU A 535 -36.29 -0.25 20.20
C LEU A 535 -37.15 -0.18 18.94
N ASP A 536 -38.12 0.73 18.92
CA ASP A 536 -38.87 1.08 17.71
C ASP A 536 -37.91 1.78 16.72
N ILE A 537 -37.92 1.40 15.45
CA ILE A 537 -37.12 2.02 14.40
C ILE A 537 -37.99 2.46 13.24
N ILE A 538 -37.56 3.52 12.56
CA ILE A 538 -38.15 4.03 11.32
C ILE A 538 -37.03 4.29 10.33
N ILE A 539 -37.11 3.67 9.16
CA ILE A 539 -36.09 3.76 8.11
C ILE A 539 -36.72 3.88 6.72
N GLY A 540 -36.14 4.71 5.87
CA GLY A 540 -36.62 5.00 4.52
C GLY A 540 -37.18 6.41 4.34
N GLU A 541 -37.55 6.70 3.11
CA GLU A 541 -38.15 7.97 2.69
C GLU A 541 -39.59 7.72 2.24
N HIS A 542 -40.49 8.66 2.55
CA HIS A 542 -41.89 8.55 2.17
C HIS A 542 -42.04 8.47 0.64
N PRO A 543 -42.88 7.57 0.09
CA PRO A 543 -43.84 6.70 0.77
C PRO A 543 -43.29 5.33 1.23
N LYS A 544 -42.03 5.00 0.91
CA LYS A 544 -41.43 3.68 1.14
C LYS A 544 -40.67 3.62 2.46
N VAL A 545 -41.43 3.73 3.56
CA VAL A 545 -40.90 3.76 4.92
C VAL A 545 -41.21 2.44 5.64
N ARG A 546 -40.29 1.99 6.49
CA ARG A 546 -40.51 0.82 7.33
C ARG A 546 -40.47 1.16 8.80
N HIS A 547 -41.50 0.71 9.52
CA HIS A 547 -41.62 0.79 10.96
C HIS A 547 -41.53 -0.62 11.55
N MET A 548 -40.65 -0.83 12.54
CA MET A 548 -40.57 -2.12 13.25
C MET A 548 -39.89 -1.95 14.61
N ARG A 549 -39.83 -3.03 15.37
CA ARG A 549 -39.02 -3.13 16.58
C ARG A 549 -37.79 -3.97 16.32
N MET A 550 -36.63 -3.48 16.71
CA MET A 550 -35.33 -4.13 16.49
C MET A 550 -34.57 -4.26 17.80
N ASP A 551 -33.92 -5.41 18.01
CA ASP A 551 -33.13 -5.71 19.20
C ASP A 551 -31.71 -5.17 19.05
N PHE A 552 -31.21 -4.49 20.09
CA PHE A 552 -29.85 -3.95 20.20
C PHE A 552 -29.16 -4.46 21.45
N VAL A 553 -27.89 -4.84 21.32
CA VAL A 553 -26.99 -5.07 22.46
C VAL A 553 -26.29 -3.76 22.78
N VAL A 554 -26.33 -3.37 24.06
CA VAL A 554 -25.76 -2.12 24.53
C VAL A 554 -24.37 -2.36 25.10
N VAL A 555 -23.38 -1.61 24.62
CA VAL A 555 -21.97 -1.75 25.04
C VAL A 555 -21.38 -0.41 25.45
N ASP A 556 -20.62 -0.40 26.54
CA ASP A 556 -19.94 0.81 27.04
C ASP A 556 -18.51 0.90 26.51
N ILE A 557 -18.41 1.18 25.20
CA ILE A 557 -17.15 1.41 24.51
C ILE A 557 -17.23 2.71 23.73
N LYS A 558 -16.17 3.52 23.83
CA LYS A 558 -16.06 4.79 23.12
C LYS A 558 -15.84 4.60 21.62
N CYS A 559 -16.90 4.55 20.82
CA CYS A 559 -16.80 4.44 19.36
C CYS A 559 -16.94 5.79 18.63
N ALA A 560 -16.60 5.82 17.34
CA ALA A 560 -16.87 6.95 16.44
C ALA A 560 -18.29 6.90 15.83
N HIS A 561 -18.92 5.73 15.89
CA HIS A 561 -20.29 5.46 15.47
C HIS A 561 -21.22 5.47 16.68
N ASN A 562 -22.51 5.74 16.44
CA ASN A 562 -23.53 5.69 17.51
C ASN A 562 -24.15 4.29 17.62
N ALA A 563 -24.17 3.53 16.53
CA ALA A 563 -24.68 2.17 16.48
C ALA A 563 -24.06 1.36 15.33
N ILE A 564 -24.19 0.03 15.40
CA ILE A 564 -23.94 -0.91 14.30
C ILE A 564 -25.25 -1.62 13.98
N LEU A 565 -25.65 -1.58 12.71
CA LEU A 565 -26.70 -2.43 12.16
C LEU A 565 -26.05 -3.71 11.64
N GLY A 566 -26.19 -4.79 12.42
CA GLY A 566 -25.63 -6.09 12.10
C GLY A 566 -26.57 -6.95 11.26
N ARG A 567 -26.22 -8.24 11.11
CA ARG A 567 -27.03 -9.20 10.37
C ARG A 567 -28.49 -9.33 10.84
N PRO A 568 -28.80 -9.36 12.15
CA PRO A 568 -30.20 -9.46 12.59
C PRO A 568 -31.06 -8.30 12.07
N GLY A 569 -30.56 -7.06 12.16
CA GLY A 569 -31.29 -5.91 11.67
C GLY A 569 -31.42 -5.87 10.15
N LEU A 570 -30.40 -6.33 9.41
CA LEU A 570 -30.46 -6.46 7.96
C LEU A 570 -31.46 -7.52 7.49
N GLU A 571 -31.52 -8.66 8.19
CA GLU A 571 -32.48 -9.72 7.93
C GLU A 571 -33.92 -9.28 8.24
N ASP A 572 -34.14 -8.63 9.38
CA ASP A 572 -35.44 -8.07 9.75
C ASP A 572 -35.93 -7.10 8.68
N LEU A 573 -35.06 -6.26 8.13
CA LEU A 573 -35.35 -5.35 7.03
C LEU A 573 -35.55 -6.06 5.68
N GLY A 574 -35.17 -7.34 5.54
CA GLY A 574 -35.07 -8.00 4.25
C GLY A 574 -34.20 -7.20 3.29
N GLY A 575 -33.11 -6.63 3.83
CA GLY A 575 -32.27 -5.65 3.18
C GLY A 575 -31.20 -6.28 2.30
N ALA A 576 -30.84 -5.57 1.23
CA ALA A 576 -29.68 -5.83 0.41
C ALA A 576 -28.84 -4.55 0.35
N LEU A 577 -27.53 -4.69 0.48
CA LEU A 577 -26.60 -3.57 0.42
C LEU A 577 -25.82 -3.60 -0.89
N SER A 578 -25.54 -2.42 -1.43
CA SER A 578 -24.59 -2.25 -2.53
C SER A 578 -23.50 -1.27 -2.11
N LEU A 579 -22.26 -1.75 -2.14
CA LEU A 579 -21.09 -0.93 -1.81
C LEU A 579 -20.78 0.09 -2.90
N GLU A 580 -21.09 -0.23 -4.15
CA GLU A 580 -20.93 0.66 -5.30
C GLU A 580 -21.87 1.87 -5.19
N HIS A 581 -23.14 1.61 -4.88
CA HIS A 581 -24.15 2.65 -4.74
C HIS A 581 -24.13 3.31 -3.35
N LEU A 582 -23.30 2.81 -2.41
CA LEU A 582 -23.35 3.15 -0.99
C LEU A 582 -24.79 3.21 -0.48
N CYS A 583 -25.56 2.15 -0.76
CA CYS A 583 -27.00 2.15 -0.59
C CYS A 583 -27.48 0.86 0.08
N LEU A 584 -28.36 0.99 1.07
CA LEU A 584 -29.14 -0.11 1.65
C LEU A 584 -30.56 -0.05 1.09
N LYS A 585 -30.95 -1.06 0.31
CA LYS A 585 -32.35 -1.25 -0.12
C LYS A 585 -33.02 -2.29 0.76
N PHE A 586 -34.31 -2.09 1.05
CA PHE A 586 -35.07 -2.99 1.91
C PHE A 586 -36.54 -3.03 1.47
N ARG A 587 -37.26 -4.04 1.94
CA ARG A 587 -38.64 -4.28 1.53
C ARG A 587 -39.61 -3.50 2.40
N THR A 588 -40.59 -2.85 1.78
CA THR A 588 -41.73 -2.16 2.41
C THR A 588 -43.05 -2.66 1.79
N PRO A 589 -44.21 -2.49 2.45
CA PRO A 589 -45.51 -2.77 1.84
C PRO A 589 -45.75 -2.00 0.54
N GLU A 590 -45.18 -0.79 0.42
CA GLU A 590 -45.29 0.14 -0.71
C GLU A 590 -44.19 -0.08 -1.78
N GLY A 591 -43.43 -1.18 -1.69
CA GLY A 591 -42.37 -1.57 -2.63
C GLY A 591 -40.96 -1.57 -2.02
N VAL A 592 -39.92 -1.44 -2.85
CA VAL A 592 -38.53 -1.39 -2.38
C VAL A 592 -38.14 0.02 -1.91
N GLY A 593 -37.91 0.17 -0.60
CA GLY A 593 -37.35 1.38 0.01
C GLY A 593 -35.82 1.40 -0.07
N ARG A 594 -35.22 2.58 0.08
CA ARG A 594 -33.76 2.78 0.06
C ARG A 594 -33.30 3.77 1.13
N VAL A 595 -32.06 3.62 1.56
CA VAL A 595 -31.32 4.62 2.33
C VAL A 595 -29.91 4.73 1.77
N LEU A 596 -29.50 5.95 1.46
CA LEU A 596 -28.17 6.29 0.96
C LEU A 596 -27.19 6.48 2.13
N GLY A 597 -25.93 6.17 1.87
CA GLY A 597 -24.83 6.37 2.81
C GLY A 597 -24.48 7.85 2.99
N ASP A 598 -24.33 8.28 4.24
CA ASP A 598 -23.84 9.61 4.61
C ASP A 598 -22.31 9.62 4.55
N GLN A 599 -21.78 9.88 3.35
CA GLN A 599 -20.33 9.91 3.09
C GLN A 599 -19.58 10.93 3.98
N PRO A 600 -20.07 12.17 4.21
CA PRO A 600 -19.45 13.08 5.16
C PRO A 600 -19.40 12.53 6.59
N ALA A 601 -20.48 11.90 7.07
CA ALA A 601 -20.50 11.30 8.39
C ALA A 601 -19.56 10.10 8.51
N ALA A 602 -19.45 9.27 7.46
CA ALA A 602 -18.50 8.16 7.40
C ALA A 602 -17.04 8.67 7.45
N LYS A 603 -16.71 9.70 6.67
CA LYS A 603 -15.38 10.34 6.67
C LYS A 603 -15.08 10.99 8.03
N LYS A 604 -16.06 11.65 8.66
CA LYS A 604 -15.92 12.24 9.99
C LYS A 604 -15.74 11.19 11.08
N ALA A 605 -16.46 10.06 11.01
CA ALA A 605 -16.31 8.95 11.93
C ALA A 605 -14.90 8.32 11.80
N TYR A 606 -14.43 8.14 10.56
CA TYR A 606 -13.06 7.69 10.29
C TYR A 606 -12.01 8.64 10.89
N LEU A 607 -12.10 9.95 10.60
CA LEU A 607 -11.18 10.95 11.16
C LEU A 607 -11.25 11.00 12.69
N SER A 608 -12.44 10.85 13.29
CA SER A 608 -12.58 10.80 14.74
C SER A 608 -11.98 9.54 15.34
N ALA A 609 -12.02 8.40 14.64
CA ALA A 609 -11.37 7.17 15.07
C ALA A 609 -9.83 7.31 14.96
N CYS A 610 -9.31 7.87 13.87
CA CYS A 610 -7.89 8.16 13.71
C CYS A 610 -7.37 9.13 14.77
N LYS A 611 -8.09 10.22 15.07
CA LYS A 611 -7.74 11.15 16.15
C LYS A 611 -7.74 10.50 17.53
N LYS A 612 -8.56 9.46 17.77
CA LYS A 612 -8.53 8.68 19.01
C LYS A 612 -7.32 7.76 19.05
N ILE A 613 -6.92 7.16 17.92
CA ILE A 613 -5.65 6.42 17.83
C ILE A 613 -4.48 7.37 18.16
N ASP A 614 -4.49 8.60 17.67
CA ASP A 614 -3.45 9.59 18.00
C ASP A 614 -3.48 10.01 19.49
N LYS A 615 -4.67 10.17 20.08
CA LYS A 615 -4.84 10.50 21.52
C LYS A 615 -4.56 9.35 22.48
N GLU A 616 -4.90 8.12 22.10
CA GLU A 616 -4.57 6.91 22.84
C GLU A 616 -3.09 6.58 22.67
N ASN A 617 -2.47 6.87 21.51
CA ASN A 617 -1.01 6.85 21.34
C ASN A 617 -0.29 7.94 22.15
N LEU A 618 -0.92 9.10 22.39
CA LEU A 618 -0.45 10.11 23.35
C LEU A 618 -0.64 9.67 24.82
N ASN A 619 -1.60 8.77 25.10
CA ASN A 619 -1.79 8.16 26.42
C ASN A 619 -1.08 6.80 26.58
N ILE A 620 -0.42 6.29 25.54
CA ILE A 620 0.63 5.25 25.61
C ILE A 620 1.98 5.96 25.80
N GLN A 621 2.00 6.92 26.73
CA GLN A 621 3.20 7.41 27.39
C GLN A 621 2.94 7.46 28.90
N THR A 622 2.58 6.33 29.52
CA THR A 622 2.78 6.10 30.98
C THR A 622 2.40 4.66 31.41
N ILE A 623 3.05 3.65 30.82
CA ILE A 623 3.34 2.38 31.55
C ILE A 623 4.84 2.19 31.70
N GLY A 624 5.66 2.77 30.80
CA GLY A 624 7.11 2.89 30.98
C GLY A 624 7.51 3.68 32.23
N HIS A 625 6.85 4.81 32.53
CA HIS A 625 7.17 5.60 33.74
C HIS A 625 6.71 4.94 35.06
N VAL A 626 5.69 4.06 35.05
CA VAL A 626 5.30 3.33 36.27
C VAL A 626 6.22 2.13 36.53
N LEU A 627 6.92 1.66 35.50
CA LEU A 627 7.96 0.62 35.62
C LEU A 627 9.33 1.22 35.98
N GLU A 628 9.67 2.42 35.46
CA GLU A 628 10.90 3.14 35.83
C GLU A 628 10.87 3.66 37.29
N ASP A 629 9.70 4.01 37.84
CA ASP A 629 9.56 4.38 39.25
C ASP A 629 9.56 3.17 40.21
N LYS A 630 9.31 1.95 39.70
CA LYS A 630 9.45 0.71 40.46
C LYS A 630 10.90 0.21 40.47
N GLU A 631 11.63 0.39 39.38
CA GLU A 631 13.06 0.03 39.31
C GLU A 631 13.96 1.00 40.11
N ARG A 632 13.58 2.28 40.26
CA ARG A 632 14.30 3.22 41.17
C ARG A 632 14.07 2.98 42.67
N LYS A 633 13.09 2.16 43.07
CA LYS A 633 12.82 1.86 44.49
C LYS A 633 13.30 0.48 44.96
N GLU A 634 13.92 -0.31 44.08
CA GLU A 634 14.56 -1.58 44.43
C GLU A 634 16.10 -1.53 44.48
N GLU A 635 16.74 -0.39 44.18
CA GLU A 635 18.19 -0.22 44.32
C GLU A 635 18.69 0.11 45.74
N ASP A 636 17.80 0.29 46.72
CA ASP A 636 18.16 0.57 48.13
C ASP A 636 18.17 -0.68 49.05
N ARG A 637 18.49 -1.87 48.50
CA ARG A 637 18.80 -3.06 49.32
C ARG A 637 20.27 -3.45 49.14
N GLU A 638 21.02 -3.38 50.24
CA GLU A 638 22.42 -3.84 50.34
C GLU A 638 22.61 -5.20 49.67
N ARG A 639 23.48 -5.24 48.65
CA ARG A 639 23.95 -6.50 48.04
C ARG A 639 24.91 -7.23 48.99
N PRO A 640 24.84 -8.57 49.11
CA PRO A 640 25.85 -9.34 49.83
C PRO A 640 27.18 -9.34 49.06
N LYS A 641 28.29 -9.18 49.78
CA LYS A 641 29.65 -9.14 49.21
C LYS A 641 30.06 -10.54 48.68
N PRO A 642 30.81 -10.61 47.56
CA PRO A 642 31.42 -11.86 47.13
C PRO A 642 32.49 -12.31 48.13
N ALA A 643 32.43 -13.56 48.56
CA ALA A 643 33.57 -14.25 49.12
C ALA A 643 34.28 -14.94 47.95
N VAL A 644 35.54 -14.55 47.72
CA VAL A 644 36.64 -15.23 46.99
C VAL A 644 37.40 -14.19 46.16
N GLU A 645 38.67 -14.00 46.53
CA GLU A 645 39.67 -13.23 45.78
C GLU A 645 39.96 -13.91 44.43
N MET A 646 40.00 -13.12 43.35
CA MET A 646 40.41 -13.56 42.02
C MET A 646 41.63 -12.74 41.59
N GLU A 647 42.71 -13.43 41.23
CA GLU A 647 43.98 -12.85 40.76
C GLU A 647 43.82 -12.21 39.36
N GLU A 648 44.50 -11.08 39.16
CA GLU A 648 44.63 -10.42 37.85
C GLU A 648 45.70 -11.11 36.99
N VAL A 649 45.35 -11.49 35.76
CA VAL A 649 46.30 -11.89 34.72
C VAL A 649 46.42 -10.76 33.70
N VAL A 650 47.60 -10.16 33.62
CA VAL A 650 47.95 -9.15 32.62
C VAL A 650 48.29 -9.86 31.30
N LEU A 651 47.44 -9.67 30.28
CA LEU A 651 47.79 -9.98 28.90
C LEU A 651 48.31 -8.69 28.26
N PHE A 652 49.55 -8.76 27.76
CA PHE A 652 50.33 -7.75 27.03
C PHE A 652 51.25 -6.83 27.88
N PRO A 653 52.59 -6.98 27.77
CA PRO A 653 53.55 -5.99 28.24
C PRO A 653 53.67 -4.84 27.23
N GLU A 654 53.68 -3.60 27.73
CA GLU A 654 53.96 -2.39 26.94
C GLU A 654 55.44 -2.32 26.54
N GLY A 655 55.68 -1.90 25.30
CA GLY A 655 56.93 -1.25 24.87
C GLY A 655 57.67 -1.96 23.75
N ASP A 656 57.56 -1.43 22.53
CA ASP A 656 58.77 -1.02 21.80
C ASP A 656 58.46 0.02 20.70
N GLN A 657 59.35 1.00 20.62
CA GLN A 657 59.32 2.17 19.75
C GLN A 657 59.88 1.86 18.34
N GLU A 658 59.51 2.75 17.39
CA GLU A 658 60.25 3.14 16.17
C GLU A 658 60.54 2.09 15.08
N LYS A 659 60.03 2.35 13.85
CA LYS A 659 60.85 2.68 12.66
C LYS A 659 60.04 2.92 11.37
N SER A 660 60.05 4.17 10.91
CA SER A 660 60.38 4.64 9.56
C SER A 660 59.98 3.89 8.26
N PHE A 661 59.19 4.62 7.45
CA PHE A 661 59.34 4.96 6.01
C PHE A 661 59.23 3.93 4.86
N ALA A 662 58.44 4.37 3.85
CA ALA A 662 58.68 4.40 2.40
C ALA A 662 57.86 3.47 1.46
N ILE A 663 56.99 4.12 0.67
CA ILE A 663 56.76 4.06 -0.79
C ILE A 663 56.79 2.69 -1.49
N SER A 664 55.64 2.29 -2.06
CA SER A 664 55.46 2.02 -3.50
C SER A 664 53.98 2.07 -3.90
#